data_AF-A0A175JSW4-F1
#
_entry.id   AF-A0A175JSW4-F1
#
_cell.length_a   1.000
_cell.length_b   1.000
_cell.length_c   1.000
_cell.angle_alpha   90.00
_cell.angle_beta   90.00
_cell.angle_gamma   90.00
#
_symmetry.space_group_name_H-M   'P 1'
#
loop_
_entity.id
_entity.type
_entity.pdbx_description
1 polymer ?
#
loop_
_entity_poly.entity_id
_entity_poly.type
_entity_poly.pdbx_seq_one_letter_code
_entity_poly.pdbx_strand_id
1 'polypeptide(L)'
;MSANLSFQFQYSKTSRGKCKSCGDVISQGEIKVGRETKSRFHDGIEVQWNHLECIENKYNFKSTPLSTMKGWEKLRWEDILHIKTIVEDDVPIATEKIEKIKKINERFWKAKDKLSEVQPKLLRELLSENGIVYGEKIDNEILYDAAADMLEFGVMEECPQCHEKKLENHIINIVCRGNMTEFVKCDFKTTDIDSIKRYKANISEKVSGLDKKKILSSWDFPDDYPTESFCGSNTNGNIKEENNLETDNESESEVPPKKELYGMYILVKGTPKNLGSSIAEWQKLIIDYGGNVVKNVADATVCLSTNEDMKNGKATGIRDAKETLTCLTLEWIDELTDRKGEFMKLRSKEGAEKFLCEGCEWKTEIVKKKYHAKEGIIKETFKPTADSEIMRYSPNNTLGNGTEIYVEDDPVCGWTAYNVVLSKTDLDTGANSVYRMQIVKKGKQYQMMFEWGRIGGTLHNTFRNGSLSNILSEWIKKFKECTGNEWENRLQFKKVGGKYFMQALDTGKDETERKKLINEETKKKMEEKRQQLKEKAKENYLDPRVSDLIKMIFDTDMMKNTLQNAGLNLSNMPLGKIKIEQMKEAMRVLSKLSDILSKDSEMTEKQKEVQIKDLTAKYYTFVPHVINGNIIPMIDNDEKINKELKLVETMCDVGEAMKLIEEDEGMDLDEMTQIYSHYKSLNTKITALDKDSERYKLLEEYFTNNQETNSWRKTTKLVDIFEIEREGERARYQPHADDPNRQLLYHGSRLTNFVGILSTGLRIAPPEAPCNGYRYGKGLYFANCASKSVSYCTYNGENRGCILFCEVALGKQWETPKDKYMEKPQPGTDSTYALGMVEPDPKDTITLEDGVKVAKGKIISTELKTWNSHSELVVYDVARVNIRYLAIFQL
;
A
#
# COMPACT_ATOMS: atom_id res chain seq x y z
N MET A 1 19.56 -14.66 -9.60
CA MET A 1 18.83 -15.59 -10.50
C MET A 1 17.93 -14.76 -11.38
N SER A 2 18.13 -14.78 -12.70
CA SER A 2 17.20 -14.15 -13.65
C SER A 2 15.78 -14.64 -13.36
N ALA A 3 14.75 -13.79 -13.53
CA ALA A 3 13.37 -14.27 -13.53
C ALA A 3 13.32 -15.55 -14.39
N ASN A 4 12.94 -16.69 -13.81
CA ASN A 4 12.87 -17.98 -14.49
C ASN A 4 11.74 -17.90 -15.52
N LEU A 5 12.03 -17.29 -16.68
CA LEU A 5 11.15 -17.28 -17.84
C LEU A 5 11.01 -18.72 -18.30
N SER A 6 9.83 -19.29 -18.09
CA SER A 6 9.56 -20.69 -18.38
C SER A 6 8.58 -20.86 -19.55
N PHE A 7 8.31 -22.10 -19.90
CA PHE A 7 7.23 -22.46 -20.82
C PHE A 7 5.99 -22.87 -20.03
N GLN A 8 4.82 -22.68 -20.63
CA GLN A 8 3.56 -23.17 -20.09
C GLN A 8 2.68 -23.82 -21.16
N PHE A 9 1.94 -24.85 -20.78
CA PHE A 9 1.07 -25.60 -21.67
C PHE A 9 -0.40 -25.37 -21.36
N GLN A 10 -1.20 -25.27 -22.41
CA GLN A 10 -2.66 -25.21 -22.33
C GLN A 10 -3.25 -25.76 -23.64
N TYR A 11 -4.50 -26.21 -23.60
CA TYR A 11 -5.29 -26.36 -24.82
C TYR A 11 -5.80 -25.01 -25.32
N SER A 12 -5.85 -24.84 -26.63
CA SER A 12 -6.45 -23.68 -27.26
C SER A 12 -7.97 -23.74 -27.09
N LYS A 13 -8.55 -22.69 -26.50
CA LYS A 13 -9.98 -22.63 -26.18
C LYS A 13 -10.85 -22.27 -27.38
N THR A 14 -10.26 -21.57 -28.34
CA THR A 14 -10.93 -21.04 -29.53
C THR A 14 -9.90 -20.93 -30.64
N SER A 15 -10.31 -21.09 -31.89
CA SER A 15 -9.47 -20.86 -33.07
C SER A 15 -9.21 -19.37 -33.38
N ARG A 16 -9.07 -18.53 -32.34
CA ARG A 16 -8.77 -17.08 -32.44
C ARG A 16 -7.31 -16.75 -32.12
N GLY A 17 -6.60 -17.65 -31.44
CA GLY A 17 -5.19 -17.47 -31.12
C GLY A 17 -4.32 -17.65 -32.35
N LYS A 18 -3.29 -16.80 -32.51
CA LYS A 18 -2.27 -16.94 -33.55
C LYS A 18 -0.93 -17.32 -32.91
N CYS A 19 -0.24 -18.27 -33.54
CA CYS A 19 1.10 -18.67 -33.16
C CYS A 19 2.09 -17.53 -33.40
N LYS A 20 2.90 -17.20 -32.40
CA LYS A 20 3.91 -16.15 -32.51
C LYS A 20 5.11 -16.53 -33.37
N SER A 21 5.29 -17.83 -33.65
CA SER A 21 6.40 -18.33 -34.45
C SER A 21 6.12 -18.37 -35.95
N CYS A 22 4.93 -18.82 -36.38
CA CYS A 22 4.57 -18.90 -37.81
C CYS A 22 3.48 -17.90 -38.23
N GLY A 23 2.70 -17.34 -37.30
CA GLY A 23 1.60 -16.42 -37.59
C GLY A 23 0.24 -17.10 -37.85
N ASP A 24 0.22 -18.42 -37.99
CA ASP A 24 -0.99 -19.21 -38.27
C ASP A 24 -1.88 -19.37 -37.03
N VAL A 25 -3.13 -19.76 -37.27
CA VAL A 25 -4.14 -19.99 -36.22
C VAL A 25 -3.80 -21.27 -35.44
N ILE A 26 -3.93 -21.21 -34.12
CA ILE A 26 -3.90 -22.37 -33.23
C ILE A 26 -5.34 -22.85 -33.03
N SER A 27 -5.66 -24.04 -33.52
CA SER A 27 -7.03 -24.55 -33.58
C SER A 27 -7.58 -24.86 -32.20
N GLN A 28 -8.89 -24.70 -31.99
CA GLN A 28 -9.54 -25.12 -30.75
C GLN A 28 -9.25 -26.60 -30.45
N GLY A 29 -8.93 -26.92 -29.20
CA GLY A 29 -8.56 -28.27 -28.75
C GLY A 29 -7.10 -28.65 -28.99
N GLU A 30 -6.34 -27.84 -29.73
CA GLU A 30 -4.91 -28.08 -29.98
C GLU A 30 -4.04 -27.64 -28.79
N ILE A 31 -2.94 -28.36 -28.52
CA ILE A 31 -1.95 -27.94 -27.52
C ILE A 31 -1.24 -26.68 -28.02
N LYS A 32 -1.19 -25.66 -27.16
CA LYS A 32 -0.35 -24.48 -27.37
C LYS A 32 0.68 -24.37 -26.27
N VAL A 33 1.88 -23.96 -26.67
CA VAL A 33 3.01 -23.71 -25.79
C VAL A 33 3.22 -22.21 -25.66
N GLY A 34 3.02 -21.72 -24.45
CA GLY A 34 3.23 -20.35 -24.05
C GLY A 34 4.67 -20.14 -23.61
N ARG A 35 5.40 -19.26 -24.28
CA ARG A 35 6.70 -18.77 -23.79
C ARG A 35 6.49 -17.55 -22.92
N GLU A 36 6.95 -17.59 -21.69
CA GLU A 36 6.95 -16.42 -20.82
C GLU A 36 7.98 -15.39 -21.32
N THR A 37 7.52 -14.16 -21.48
CA THR A 37 8.32 -13.01 -21.91
C THR A 37 7.97 -11.80 -21.05
N LYS A 38 8.84 -10.80 -20.98
CA LYS A 38 8.47 -9.55 -20.28
C LYS A 38 7.33 -8.85 -21.03
N SER A 39 6.28 -8.46 -20.33
CA SER A 39 5.20 -7.70 -20.98
C SER A 39 5.70 -6.33 -21.42
N ARG A 40 5.18 -5.86 -22.56
CA ARG A 40 5.41 -4.48 -23.04
C ARG A 40 4.42 -3.47 -22.45
N PHE A 41 3.37 -3.95 -21.76
CA PHE A 41 2.20 -3.15 -21.38
C PHE A 41 1.95 -3.07 -19.86
N HIS A 42 2.61 -3.92 -19.07
CA HIS A 42 2.49 -3.90 -17.62
C HIS A 42 3.76 -4.45 -16.96
N ASP A 43 3.96 -4.12 -15.69
CA ASP A 43 5.09 -4.60 -14.92
C ASP A 43 4.86 -6.06 -14.50
N GLY A 44 5.38 -6.98 -15.31
CA GLY A 44 5.18 -8.42 -15.15
C GLY A 44 5.56 -9.23 -16.38
N ILE A 45 5.05 -10.46 -16.42
CA ILE A 45 5.31 -11.46 -17.47
C ILE A 45 4.07 -11.58 -18.37
N GLU A 46 4.28 -11.63 -19.67
CA GLU A 46 3.27 -11.92 -20.70
C GLU A 46 3.65 -13.19 -21.46
N VAL A 47 2.64 -13.96 -21.87
CA VAL A 47 2.83 -15.26 -22.49
C VAL A 47 2.60 -15.19 -23.98
N GLN A 48 3.62 -15.57 -24.74
CA GLN A 48 3.56 -15.70 -26.20
C GLN A 48 3.19 -17.13 -26.57
N TRP A 49 1.97 -17.33 -27.07
CA TRP A 49 1.47 -18.64 -27.48
C TRP A 49 1.99 -19.07 -28.85
N ASN A 50 2.41 -20.32 -28.96
CA ASN A 50 2.95 -20.95 -30.17
C ASN A 50 2.36 -22.35 -30.34
N HIS A 51 2.38 -22.88 -31.57
CA HIS A 51 2.23 -24.31 -31.81
C HIS A 51 3.40 -25.07 -31.16
N LEU A 52 3.14 -26.30 -30.72
CA LEU A 52 4.17 -27.18 -30.14
C LEU A 52 5.32 -27.43 -31.13
N GLU A 53 4.98 -27.83 -32.36
CA GLU A 53 5.94 -28.09 -33.45
C GLU A 53 6.77 -26.85 -33.83
N CYS A 54 6.21 -25.65 -33.67
CA CYS A 54 6.90 -24.41 -33.99
C CYS A 54 7.96 -24.03 -32.95
N ILE A 55 7.80 -24.46 -31.69
CA ILE A 55 8.65 -24.05 -30.58
C ILE A 55 9.63 -25.14 -30.16
N GLU A 56 9.37 -26.42 -30.47
CA GLU A 56 10.18 -27.55 -30.01
C GLU A 56 11.67 -27.39 -30.32
N ASN A 57 12.02 -26.80 -31.48
CA ASN A 57 13.41 -26.58 -31.89
C ASN A 57 13.89 -25.13 -31.67
N LYS A 58 13.19 -24.35 -30.84
CA LYS A 58 13.50 -22.94 -30.55
C LYS A 58 13.65 -22.69 -29.06
N TYR A 59 14.34 -21.59 -28.73
CA TYR A 59 14.40 -21.02 -27.38
C TYR A 59 14.83 -21.99 -26.27
N ASN A 60 15.65 -23.00 -26.60
CA ASN A 60 16.09 -24.04 -25.67
C ASN A 60 14.93 -24.84 -25.05
N PHE A 61 13.79 -24.98 -25.76
CA PHE A 61 12.62 -25.70 -25.26
C PHE A 61 12.96 -27.14 -24.85
N LYS A 62 13.63 -27.91 -25.72
CA LYS A 62 14.03 -29.30 -25.44
C LYS A 62 14.96 -29.45 -24.25
N SER A 63 15.88 -28.50 -24.04
CA SER A 63 16.83 -28.54 -22.92
C SER A 63 16.29 -27.91 -21.64
N THR A 64 15.04 -27.41 -21.65
CA THR A 64 14.38 -26.90 -20.44
C THR A 64 13.72 -28.07 -19.71
N PRO A 65 14.04 -28.31 -18.43
CA PRO A 65 13.43 -29.43 -17.69
C PRO A 65 11.91 -29.28 -17.59
N LEU A 66 11.15 -30.34 -17.88
CA LEU A 66 9.69 -30.33 -17.83
C LEU A 66 9.16 -29.93 -16.44
N SER A 67 9.89 -30.28 -15.37
CA SER A 67 9.61 -29.90 -13.98
C SER A 67 9.58 -28.38 -13.74
N THR A 68 10.21 -27.59 -14.61
CA THR A 68 10.22 -26.12 -14.55
C THR A 68 9.11 -25.48 -15.39
N MET A 69 8.47 -26.25 -16.29
CA MET A 69 7.38 -25.80 -17.15
C MET A 69 6.03 -25.91 -16.43
N LYS A 70 5.08 -25.03 -16.76
CA LYS A 70 3.79 -24.92 -16.08
C LYS A 70 2.66 -25.58 -16.87
N GLY A 71 1.76 -26.29 -16.19
CA GLY A 71 0.47 -26.70 -16.77
C GLY A 71 0.52 -27.93 -17.65
N TRP A 72 1.70 -28.55 -17.83
CA TRP A 72 1.81 -29.84 -18.51
C TRP A 72 1.12 -30.95 -17.71
N GLU A 73 1.08 -30.83 -16.37
CA GLU A 73 0.48 -31.83 -15.49
C GLU A 73 -1.03 -32.01 -15.72
N LYS A 74 -1.67 -30.96 -16.25
CA LYS A 74 -3.11 -30.94 -16.53
C LYS A 74 -3.49 -31.50 -17.89
N LEU A 75 -2.53 -31.83 -18.76
CA LEU A 75 -2.82 -32.31 -20.11
C LEU A 75 -3.42 -33.72 -20.09
N ARG A 76 -3.99 -34.16 -21.21
CA ARG A 76 -4.41 -35.56 -21.38
C ARG A 76 -3.18 -36.46 -21.32
N TRP A 77 -3.37 -37.68 -20.82
CA TRP A 77 -2.29 -38.63 -20.60
C TRP A 77 -1.39 -38.86 -21.83
N GLU A 78 -2.00 -39.05 -23.01
CA GLU A 78 -1.28 -39.24 -24.27
C GLU A 78 -0.41 -38.03 -24.63
N ASP A 79 -0.91 -36.82 -24.39
CA ASP A 79 -0.20 -35.57 -24.64
C ASP A 79 0.95 -35.34 -23.65
N ILE A 80 0.80 -35.78 -22.40
CA ILE A 80 1.89 -35.78 -21.40
C ILE A 80 3.04 -36.66 -21.89
N LEU A 81 2.75 -37.87 -22.37
CA LEU A 81 3.76 -38.80 -22.90
C LEU A 81 4.45 -38.23 -24.15
N HIS A 82 3.67 -37.60 -25.03
CA HIS A 82 4.21 -36.93 -26.22
C HIS A 82 5.18 -35.81 -25.84
N ILE A 83 4.81 -34.92 -24.91
CA ILE A 83 5.69 -33.82 -24.47
C ILE A 83 6.95 -34.34 -23.79
N LYS A 84 6.83 -35.36 -22.92
CA LYS A 84 8.00 -36.00 -22.28
C LYS A 84 8.97 -36.54 -23.31
N THR A 85 8.47 -37.13 -24.39
CA THR A 85 9.29 -37.61 -25.50
C THR A 85 10.00 -36.45 -26.23
N ILE A 86 9.30 -35.34 -26.49
CA ILE A 86 9.87 -34.15 -27.17
C ILE A 86 10.99 -33.53 -26.34
N VAL A 87 10.80 -33.35 -25.03
CA VAL A 87 11.76 -32.69 -24.12
C VAL A 87 12.80 -33.65 -23.53
N GLU A 88 12.85 -34.89 -24.03
CA GLU A 88 13.79 -35.92 -23.58
C GLU A 88 13.73 -36.17 -22.06
N ASP A 89 12.54 -36.04 -21.46
CA ASP A 89 12.27 -36.33 -20.05
C ASP A 89 11.90 -37.81 -19.87
N ASP A 90 12.12 -38.35 -18.67
CA ASP A 90 11.89 -39.77 -18.38
C ASP A 90 10.44 -40.16 -18.65
N VAL A 91 10.24 -41.09 -19.60
CA VAL A 91 8.94 -41.67 -19.89
C VAL A 91 8.60 -42.66 -18.76
N PRO A 92 7.43 -42.53 -18.11
CA PRO A 92 7.11 -43.33 -16.93
C PRO A 92 7.03 -44.84 -17.27
N ILE A 93 7.82 -45.68 -16.59
CA ILE A 93 7.72 -47.14 -16.68
C ILE A 93 6.43 -47.60 -15.97
N ALA A 94 5.68 -48.55 -16.53
CA ALA A 94 4.42 -49.03 -15.94
C ALA A 94 4.62 -49.54 -14.50
N THR A 95 4.27 -48.69 -13.53
CA THR A 95 4.20 -49.01 -12.10
C THR A 95 2.77 -48.81 -11.62
N GLU A 96 2.42 -49.43 -10.50
CA GLU A 96 1.09 -49.28 -9.89
C GLU A 96 0.72 -47.80 -9.65
N LYS A 97 1.69 -46.98 -9.24
CA LYS A 97 1.51 -45.54 -9.04
C LYS A 97 1.21 -44.80 -10.35
N ILE A 98 1.89 -45.15 -11.43
CA ILE A 98 1.71 -44.52 -12.75
C ILE A 98 0.35 -44.91 -13.35
N GLU A 99 -0.06 -46.17 -13.20
CA GLU A 99 -1.37 -46.63 -13.66
C GLU A 99 -2.51 -45.95 -12.87
N LYS A 100 -2.31 -45.71 -11.56
CA LYS A 100 -3.25 -44.91 -10.75
C LYS A 100 -3.37 -43.48 -11.28
N ILE A 101 -2.26 -42.79 -11.57
CA ILE A 101 -2.28 -41.42 -12.12
C ILE A 101 -2.96 -41.39 -13.49
N LYS A 102 -2.69 -42.37 -14.36
CA LYS A 102 -3.34 -42.51 -15.66
C LYS A 102 -4.87 -42.61 -15.52
N LYS A 103 -5.35 -43.49 -14.64
CA LYS A 103 -6.79 -43.63 -14.36
C LYS A 103 -7.42 -42.34 -13.83
N ILE A 104 -6.73 -41.62 -12.93
CA ILE A 104 -7.18 -40.31 -12.44
C ILE A 104 -7.29 -39.31 -13.59
N ASN A 105 -6.27 -39.24 -14.46
CA ASN A 105 -6.27 -38.35 -15.63
C ASN A 105 -7.46 -38.61 -16.56
N GLU A 106 -7.70 -39.88 -16.92
CA GLU A 106 -8.78 -40.28 -17.81
C GLU A 106 -10.17 -39.97 -17.21
N ARG A 107 -10.37 -40.25 -15.91
CA ARG A 107 -11.59 -39.92 -15.18
C ARG A 107 -11.83 -38.42 -15.13
N PHE A 108 -10.81 -37.64 -14.77
CA PHE A 108 -10.86 -36.18 -14.72
C PHE A 108 -11.29 -35.59 -16.07
N TRP A 109 -10.63 -36.00 -17.16
CA TRP A 109 -10.95 -35.50 -18.50
C TRP A 109 -12.33 -35.93 -18.99
N LYS A 110 -12.76 -37.16 -18.68
CA LYS A 110 -14.12 -37.62 -18.97
C LYS A 110 -15.18 -36.77 -18.26
N ALA A 111 -14.96 -36.44 -16.99
CA ALA A 111 -15.84 -35.55 -16.23
C ALA A 111 -15.84 -34.13 -16.80
N LYS A 112 -14.65 -33.58 -17.10
CA LYS A 112 -14.49 -32.24 -17.69
C LYS A 112 -15.16 -32.12 -19.06
N ASP A 113 -14.99 -33.10 -19.93
CA ASP A 113 -15.58 -33.13 -21.27
C ASP A 113 -17.13 -33.12 -21.18
N LYS A 114 -17.72 -33.87 -20.24
CA LYS A 114 -19.17 -33.79 -19.95
C LYS A 114 -19.60 -32.41 -19.46
N LEU A 115 -18.82 -31.79 -18.58
CA LEU A 115 -19.14 -30.48 -18.00
C LEU A 115 -18.96 -29.32 -18.98
N SER A 116 -18.19 -29.48 -20.06
CA SER A 116 -17.99 -28.46 -21.10
C SER A 116 -19.31 -27.95 -21.71
N GLU A 117 -20.37 -28.74 -21.56
CA GLU A 117 -21.72 -28.43 -21.99
C GLU A 117 -22.53 -27.56 -21.01
N VAL A 118 -22.09 -27.45 -19.75
CA VAL A 118 -22.74 -26.72 -18.66
C VAL A 118 -22.29 -25.25 -18.67
N GLN A 119 -23.21 -24.33 -18.36
CA GLN A 119 -22.87 -22.91 -18.35
C GLN A 119 -21.89 -22.55 -17.21
N PRO A 120 -20.82 -21.78 -17.46
CA PRO A 120 -19.84 -21.38 -16.43
C PRO A 120 -20.44 -20.64 -15.23
N LYS A 121 -21.55 -19.91 -15.45
CA LYS A 121 -22.26 -19.24 -14.34
C LYS A 121 -22.79 -20.27 -13.33
N LEU A 122 -23.38 -21.35 -13.82
CA LEU A 122 -23.94 -22.40 -12.99
C LEU A 122 -22.85 -23.18 -12.25
N LEU A 123 -21.72 -23.45 -12.92
CA LEU A 123 -20.57 -24.08 -12.27
C LEU A 123 -19.99 -23.22 -11.14
N ARG A 124 -19.97 -21.88 -11.30
CA ARG A 124 -19.53 -20.98 -10.24
C ARG A 124 -20.48 -21.02 -9.04
N GLU A 125 -21.78 -21.06 -9.27
CA GLU A 125 -22.78 -21.22 -8.20
C GLU A 125 -22.60 -22.56 -7.47
N LEU A 126 -22.47 -23.66 -8.23
CA LEU A 126 -22.19 -24.99 -7.70
C LEU A 126 -20.93 -25.04 -6.82
N LEU A 127 -19.82 -24.49 -7.31
CA LEU A 127 -18.56 -24.43 -6.57
C LEU A 127 -18.69 -23.59 -5.29
N SER A 128 -19.43 -22.48 -5.35
CA SER A 128 -19.65 -21.59 -4.20
C SER A 128 -20.48 -22.26 -3.10
N GLU A 129 -21.48 -23.08 -3.45
CA GLU A 129 -22.25 -23.90 -2.49
C GLU A 129 -21.37 -24.90 -1.72
N ASN A 130 -20.21 -25.25 -2.28
CA ASN A 130 -19.23 -26.16 -1.69
C ASN A 130 -18.04 -25.41 -1.05
N GLY A 131 -18.14 -24.09 -0.87
CA GLY A 131 -17.10 -23.26 -0.26
C GLY A 131 -15.89 -22.96 -1.15
N ILE A 132 -15.98 -23.24 -2.45
CA ILE A 132 -14.95 -22.92 -3.45
C ILE A 132 -15.38 -21.65 -4.19
N VAL A 133 -14.80 -20.51 -3.82
CA VAL A 133 -15.21 -19.20 -4.34
C VAL A 133 -14.20 -18.67 -5.35
N TYR A 134 -14.68 -18.36 -6.55
CA TYR A 134 -13.91 -17.72 -7.60
C TYR A 134 -14.52 -16.37 -8.01
N GLY A 135 -13.66 -15.39 -8.31
CA GLY A 135 -14.10 -14.09 -8.79
C GLY A 135 -14.77 -14.12 -10.17
N GLU A 136 -15.49 -13.05 -10.54
CA GLU A 136 -16.23 -12.97 -11.80
C GLU A 136 -15.35 -13.13 -13.05
N LYS A 137 -14.13 -12.59 -13.02
CA LYS A 137 -13.20 -12.55 -14.17
C LYS A 137 -12.26 -13.76 -14.25
N ILE A 138 -12.55 -14.83 -13.53
CA ILE A 138 -11.72 -16.03 -13.64
C ILE A 138 -11.91 -16.71 -14.99
N ASP A 139 -10.86 -17.40 -15.43
CA ASP A 139 -10.89 -18.23 -16.61
C ASP A 139 -11.92 -19.37 -16.47
N ASN A 140 -12.82 -19.52 -17.44
CA ASN A 140 -13.85 -20.57 -17.41
C ASN A 140 -13.24 -21.97 -17.32
N GLU A 141 -12.06 -22.20 -17.90
CA GLU A 141 -11.36 -23.49 -17.78
C GLU A 141 -11.05 -23.86 -16.32
N ILE A 142 -10.76 -22.87 -15.47
CA ILE A 142 -10.51 -23.12 -14.05
C ILE A 142 -11.80 -23.59 -13.36
N LEU A 143 -12.96 -23.05 -13.76
CA LEU A 143 -14.26 -23.49 -13.25
C LEU A 143 -14.55 -24.93 -13.70
N TYR A 144 -14.29 -25.27 -14.95
CA TYR A 144 -14.46 -26.63 -15.45
C TYR A 144 -13.51 -27.62 -14.77
N ASP A 145 -12.23 -27.25 -14.60
CA ASP A 145 -11.25 -28.06 -13.86
C ASP A 145 -11.72 -28.32 -12.42
N ALA A 146 -12.10 -27.27 -11.70
CA ALA A 146 -12.51 -27.37 -10.30
C ALA A 146 -13.81 -28.17 -10.15
N ALA A 147 -14.79 -27.96 -11.03
CA ALA A 147 -16.05 -28.69 -11.01
C ALA A 147 -15.86 -30.17 -11.38
N ALA A 148 -15.01 -30.48 -12.37
CA ALA A 148 -14.68 -31.84 -12.74
C ALA A 148 -13.99 -32.58 -11.59
N ASP A 149 -12.98 -31.96 -10.96
CA ASP A 149 -12.30 -32.55 -9.81
C ASP A 149 -13.26 -32.80 -8.64
N MET A 150 -14.08 -31.81 -8.30
CA MET A 150 -15.04 -31.90 -7.21
C MET A 150 -16.09 -32.99 -7.45
N LEU A 151 -16.67 -33.06 -8.65
CA LEU A 151 -17.75 -34.02 -8.95
C LEU A 151 -17.23 -35.45 -9.19
N GLU A 152 -15.97 -35.62 -9.59
CA GLU A 152 -15.39 -36.93 -9.83
C GLU A 152 -14.67 -37.50 -8.60
N PHE A 153 -14.01 -36.66 -7.79
CA PHE A 153 -13.16 -37.11 -6.68
C PHE A 153 -13.59 -36.56 -5.31
N GLY A 154 -14.45 -35.55 -5.27
CA GLY A 154 -14.92 -34.92 -4.02
C GLY A 154 -14.24 -33.58 -3.72
N VAL A 155 -14.84 -32.83 -2.80
CA VAL A 155 -14.36 -31.52 -2.32
C VAL A 155 -13.13 -31.73 -1.44
N MET A 156 -11.99 -31.16 -1.82
CA MET A 156 -10.77 -31.18 -0.99
C MET A 156 -10.98 -30.41 0.31
N GLU A 157 -10.31 -30.86 1.38
CA GLU A 157 -10.18 -30.09 2.61
C GLU A 157 -9.38 -28.78 2.43
N GLU A 158 -9.26 -28.01 3.50
CA GLU A 158 -8.45 -26.79 3.50
C GLU A 158 -6.96 -27.11 3.32
N CYS A 159 -6.23 -26.19 2.69
CA CYS A 159 -4.79 -26.35 2.54
C CYS A 159 -4.12 -26.57 3.91
N PRO A 160 -3.33 -27.63 4.11
CA PRO A 160 -2.71 -27.89 5.41
C PRO A 160 -1.67 -26.83 5.80
N GLN A 161 -1.23 -25.99 4.87
CA GLN A 161 -0.22 -24.96 5.11
C GLN A 161 -0.81 -23.56 5.34
N CYS A 162 -1.80 -23.14 4.54
CA CYS A 162 -2.40 -21.80 4.65
C CYS A 162 -3.86 -21.79 5.11
N HIS A 163 -4.47 -22.96 5.27
CA HIS A 163 -5.88 -23.14 5.65
C HIS A 163 -6.89 -22.46 4.71
N GLU A 164 -6.47 -22.05 3.52
CA GLU A 164 -7.39 -21.58 2.48
C GLU A 164 -7.94 -22.76 1.65
N LYS A 165 -9.22 -22.67 1.25
CA LYS A 165 -9.87 -23.59 0.29
C LYS A 165 -9.50 -23.28 -1.16
N LYS A 166 -8.20 -23.26 -1.45
CA LYS A 166 -7.64 -22.96 -2.78
C LYS A 166 -6.66 -24.03 -3.26
N LEU A 167 -6.88 -25.28 -2.87
CA LEU A 167 -6.19 -26.42 -3.45
C LEU A 167 -6.71 -26.67 -4.88
N GLU A 168 -5.80 -26.95 -5.80
CA GLU A 168 -6.09 -27.34 -7.18
C GLU A 168 -5.46 -28.71 -7.44
N ASN A 169 -6.27 -29.63 -7.96
CA ASN A 169 -5.76 -30.90 -8.47
C ASN A 169 -5.11 -30.67 -9.85
N HIS A 170 -3.81 -30.91 -9.93
CA HIS A 170 -3.03 -30.91 -11.17
C HIS A 170 -2.82 -32.34 -11.69
N ILE A 171 -3.65 -33.30 -11.26
CA ILE A 171 -3.68 -34.72 -11.62
C ILE A 171 -2.48 -35.52 -11.09
N ILE A 172 -1.26 -35.03 -11.31
CA ILE A 172 0.00 -35.64 -10.85
C ILE A 172 0.37 -35.16 -9.44
N ASN A 173 -0.14 -34.00 -9.05
CA ASN A 173 0.07 -33.39 -7.75
C ASN A 173 -1.11 -32.50 -7.38
N ILE A 174 -1.20 -32.14 -6.10
CA ILE A 174 -2.10 -31.12 -5.60
C ILE A 174 -1.26 -29.89 -5.28
N VAL A 175 -1.70 -28.71 -5.71
CA VAL A 175 -1.02 -27.43 -5.44
C VAL A 175 -1.98 -26.44 -4.80
N CYS A 176 -1.47 -25.56 -3.94
CA CYS A 176 -2.26 -24.46 -3.39
C CYS A 176 -2.09 -23.17 -4.22
N ARG A 177 -3.20 -22.44 -4.41
CA ARG A 177 -3.24 -21.08 -4.98
C ARG A 177 -3.59 -20.01 -3.94
N GLY A 178 -3.62 -20.39 -2.67
CA GLY A 178 -3.87 -19.50 -1.55
C GLY A 178 -2.71 -18.57 -1.24
N ASN A 179 -2.85 -17.79 -0.17
CA ASN A 179 -1.79 -16.95 0.34
C ASN A 179 -1.40 -17.42 1.75
N MET A 180 -0.11 -17.44 2.06
CA MET A 180 0.36 -17.66 3.44
C MET A 180 0.10 -16.42 4.31
N THR A 181 0.19 -15.25 3.69
CA THR A 181 0.06 -13.96 4.34
C THR A 181 -0.59 -12.95 3.40
N GLU A 182 -0.71 -11.70 3.80
CA GLU A 182 -1.26 -10.63 2.96
C GLU A 182 -0.34 -10.23 1.77
N PHE A 183 0.94 -10.67 1.78
CA PHE A 183 1.92 -10.42 0.72
C PHE A 183 2.55 -11.68 0.09
N VAL A 184 2.50 -12.86 0.72
CA VAL A 184 3.19 -14.08 0.26
C VAL A 184 2.21 -15.15 -0.17
N LYS A 185 2.46 -15.76 -1.34
CA LYS A 185 1.65 -16.88 -1.84
C LYS A 185 1.94 -18.18 -1.10
N CYS A 186 0.94 -19.05 -1.04
CA CYS A 186 1.14 -20.41 -0.59
C CYS A 186 1.92 -21.20 -1.66
N ASP A 187 2.97 -21.88 -1.22
CA ASP A 187 3.83 -22.75 -2.03
C ASP A 187 3.53 -24.24 -1.81
N PHE A 188 2.45 -24.57 -1.08
CA PHE A 188 2.10 -25.96 -0.79
C PHE A 188 1.89 -26.76 -2.08
N LYS A 189 2.60 -27.89 -2.17
CA LYS A 189 2.51 -28.86 -3.26
C LYS A 189 2.78 -30.27 -2.72
N THR A 190 1.95 -31.24 -3.07
CA THR A 190 2.14 -32.66 -2.72
C THR A 190 1.93 -33.56 -3.94
N THR A 191 2.78 -34.57 -4.11
CA THR A 191 2.58 -35.65 -5.11
C THR A 191 1.81 -36.84 -4.55
N ASP A 192 1.53 -36.82 -3.24
CA ASP A 192 0.67 -37.79 -2.59
C ASP A 192 -0.78 -37.26 -2.62
N ILE A 193 -1.53 -37.69 -3.63
CA ILE A 193 -2.91 -37.24 -3.87
C ILE A 193 -3.84 -37.70 -2.75
N ASP A 194 -3.51 -38.81 -2.07
CA ASP A 194 -4.32 -39.39 -1.00
C ASP A 194 -4.07 -38.69 0.35
N SER A 195 -3.03 -37.84 0.45
CA SER A 195 -2.72 -37.08 1.67
C SER A 195 -3.73 -35.98 2.00
N ILE A 196 -4.61 -35.63 1.07
CA ILE A 196 -5.65 -34.60 1.22
C ILE A 196 -7.01 -35.29 1.33
N LYS A 197 -7.67 -35.12 2.47
CA LYS A 197 -9.01 -35.65 2.68
C LYS A 197 -10.01 -34.97 1.74
N ARG A 198 -10.96 -35.76 1.22
CA ARG A 198 -12.03 -35.30 0.33
C ARG A 198 -13.40 -35.60 0.92
N TYR A 199 -14.37 -34.75 0.62
CA TYR A 199 -15.74 -34.82 1.12
C TYR A 199 -16.75 -34.86 -0.03
N LYS A 200 -17.95 -35.36 0.27
CA LYS A 200 -19.05 -35.40 -0.69
C LYS A 200 -19.46 -33.98 -1.10
N ALA A 201 -19.50 -33.71 -2.40
CA ALA A 201 -20.03 -32.45 -2.91
C ALA A 201 -21.55 -32.35 -2.74
N ASN A 202 -22.04 -31.15 -2.47
CA ASN A 202 -23.45 -30.81 -2.46
C ASN A 202 -23.87 -30.23 -3.82
N ILE A 203 -24.96 -30.75 -4.38
CA ILE A 203 -25.62 -30.18 -5.57
C ILE A 203 -27.03 -29.79 -5.13
N SER A 204 -27.28 -28.50 -4.92
CA SER A 204 -28.59 -28.05 -4.44
C SER A 204 -29.70 -28.24 -5.50
N GLU A 205 -30.96 -28.31 -5.05
CA GLU A 205 -32.13 -28.30 -5.93
C GLU A 205 -32.18 -27.05 -6.82
N LYS A 206 -31.67 -25.92 -6.32
CA LYS A 206 -31.59 -24.65 -7.05
C LYS A 206 -30.64 -24.76 -8.24
N VAL A 207 -29.42 -25.24 -8.01
CA VAL A 207 -28.39 -25.38 -9.07
C VAL A 207 -28.81 -26.47 -10.07
N SER A 208 -29.29 -27.60 -9.57
CA SER A 208 -29.76 -28.69 -10.44
C SER A 208 -31.00 -28.30 -11.26
N GLY A 209 -31.94 -27.53 -10.71
CA GLY A 209 -33.11 -27.03 -11.44
C GLY A 209 -32.81 -25.98 -12.52
N LEU A 210 -31.68 -25.27 -12.39
CA LEU A 210 -31.21 -24.30 -13.39
C LEU A 210 -30.40 -24.94 -14.52
N ASP A 211 -29.95 -26.19 -14.35
CA ASP A 211 -29.27 -26.93 -15.40
C ASP A 211 -30.24 -27.42 -16.48
N LYS A 212 -30.36 -26.63 -17.56
CA LYS A 212 -31.22 -26.97 -18.70
C LYS A 212 -30.88 -28.29 -19.38
N LYS A 213 -29.62 -28.74 -19.28
CA LYS A 213 -29.17 -30.00 -19.88
C LYS A 213 -29.30 -31.18 -18.94
N LYS A 214 -29.71 -30.96 -17.68
CA LYS A 214 -29.89 -31.95 -16.63
C LYS A 214 -28.62 -32.73 -16.24
N ILE A 215 -27.44 -32.34 -16.71
CA ILE A 215 -26.15 -32.99 -16.47
C ILE A 215 -25.84 -33.05 -14.97
N LEU A 216 -26.05 -31.95 -14.24
CA LEU A 216 -25.83 -31.87 -12.79
C LEU A 216 -26.88 -32.65 -11.99
N SER A 217 -28.15 -32.62 -12.43
CA SER A 217 -29.24 -33.32 -11.74
C SER A 217 -29.17 -34.84 -11.88
N SER A 218 -28.55 -35.33 -12.94
CA SER A 218 -28.35 -36.75 -13.21
C SER A 218 -26.87 -37.15 -13.12
N TRP A 219 -26.08 -36.42 -12.34
CA TRP A 219 -24.67 -36.74 -12.18
C TRP A 219 -24.54 -38.06 -11.41
N ASP A 220 -23.89 -39.03 -12.05
CA ASP A 220 -23.63 -40.34 -11.47
C ASP A 220 -22.29 -40.31 -10.75
N PHE A 221 -22.33 -40.28 -9.41
CA PHE A 221 -21.12 -40.27 -8.60
C PHE A 221 -20.45 -41.65 -8.62
N PRO A 222 -19.12 -41.72 -8.81
CA PRO A 222 -18.40 -42.99 -8.81
C PRO A 222 -18.62 -43.82 -7.53
N ASP A 223 -18.51 -45.16 -7.63
CA ASP A 223 -18.66 -46.05 -6.47
C ASP A 223 -17.62 -45.79 -5.36
N ASP A 224 -16.45 -45.27 -5.74
CA ASP A 224 -15.36 -44.90 -4.83
C ASP A 224 -15.42 -43.44 -4.34
N TYR A 225 -16.54 -42.74 -4.60
CA TYR A 225 -16.72 -41.34 -4.23
C TYR A 225 -16.91 -41.14 -2.72
N PRO A 226 -16.43 -40.04 -2.13
CA PRO A 226 -16.58 -39.79 -0.69
C PRO A 226 -18.04 -39.80 -0.21
N THR A 227 -18.28 -40.47 0.91
CA THR A 227 -19.62 -40.60 1.52
C THR A 227 -19.88 -39.59 2.63
N GLU A 228 -18.81 -39.13 3.30
CA GLU A 228 -18.90 -38.14 4.37
C GLU A 228 -19.30 -36.77 3.80
N SER A 229 -20.40 -36.22 4.30
CA SER A 229 -20.76 -34.82 4.09
C SER A 229 -19.81 -33.93 4.89
N PHE A 230 -19.32 -32.85 4.28
CA PHE A 230 -18.49 -31.87 4.96
C PHE A 230 -19.21 -31.26 6.16
N CYS A 231 -18.71 -31.48 7.38
CA CYS A 231 -19.21 -30.87 8.63
C CYS A 231 -18.19 -29.85 9.18
N GLY A 232 -17.75 -28.90 8.35
CA GLY A 232 -16.84 -27.83 8.77
C GLY A 232 -17.59 -26.52 8.95
N SER A 233 -17.57 -26.02 10.19
CA SER A 233 -17.99 -24.67 10.58
C SER A 233 -17.50 -23.59 9.62
N ASN A 234 -18.32 -22.57 9.39
CA ASN A 234 -17.93 -21.28 8.81
C ASN A 234 -16.84 -20.61 9.67
N THR A 235 -15.60 -21.07 9.61
CA THR A 235 -14.44 -20.33 10.09
C THR A 235 -13.78 -19.68 8.88
N ASN A 236 -14.41 -18.59 8.43
CA ASN A 236 -13.79 -17.64 7.52
C ASN A 236 -12.54 -17.05 8.19
N GLY A 237 -11.37 -17.28 7.60
CA GLY A 237 -10.28 -16.31 7.65
C GLY A 237 -10.75 -15.00 7.00
N ASN A 238 -11.38 -14.15 7.81
CA ASN A 238 -11.65 -12.72 7.61
C ASN A 238 -11.71 -12.19 6.16
N ILE A 239 -12.87 -12.36 5.52
CA ILE A 239 -13.74 -11.22 5.18
C ILE A 239 -15.16 -11.70 5.49
N LYS A 240 -15.75 -11.22 6.59
CA LYS A 240 -17.21 -11.24 6.71
C LYS A 240 -17.73 -10.29 5.63
N GLU A 241 -17.91 -10.79 4.41
CA GLU A 241 -19.05 -10.34 3.63
C GLU A 241 -20.24 -10.93 4.39
N GLU A 242 -20.85 -10.10 5.24
CA GLU A 242 -22.22 -10.30 5.67
C GLU A 242 -23.09 -10.30 4.40
N ASN A 243 -23.15 -11.45 3.75
CA ASN A 243 -24.36 -11.83 3.06
C ASN A 243 -25.39 -12.07 4.16
N ASN A 244 -25.99 -10.97 4.63
CA ASN A 244 -27.32 -11.01 5.21
C ASN A 244 -28.22 -11.63 4.15
N LEU A 245 -28.39 -12.95 4.23
CA LEU A 245 -29.71 -13.52 4.06
C LEU A 245 -30.51 -12.92 5.23
N GLU A 246 -31.03 -11.72 4.99
CA GLU A 246 -31.92 -10.98 5.87
C GLU A 246 -33.02 -11.97 6.26
N THR A 247 -32.98 -12.46 7.49
CA THR A 247 -34.17 -13.02 8.11
C THR A 247 -35.16 -11.85 8.19
N ASP A 248 -36.32 -11.98 7.57
CA ASP A 248 -37.37 -10.95 7.40
C ASP A 248 -37.87 -10.25 8.70
N ASN A 249 -37.28 -10.57 9.85
CA ASN A 249 -37.68 -10.13 11.19
C ASN A 249 -36.95 -8.87 11.72
N GLU A 250 -35.93 -8.34 11.04
CA GLU A 250 -35.28 -7.09 11.48
C GLU A 250 -36.01 -5.83 10.98
N SER A 251 -36.09 -4.81 11.84
CA SER A 251 -36.66 -3.50 11.49
C SER A 251 -35.73 -2.74 10.54
N GLU A 252 -36.28 -2.21 9.45
CA GLU A 252 -35.53 -1.43 8.47
C GLU A 252 -34.92 -0.17 9.10
N SER A 253 -33.62 0.08 8.83
CA SER A 253 -32.95 1.32 9.24
C SER A 253 -33.43 2.50 8.40
N GLU A 254 -33.35 3.72 8.94
CA GLU A 254 -33.64 4.91 8.16
C GLU A 254 -32.70 5.00 6.93
N VAL A 255 -33.27 5.08 5.74
CA VAL A 255 -32.48 5.19 4.51
C VAL A 255 -31.79 6.55 4.43
N PRO A 256 -30.55 6.64 3.92
CA PRO A 256 -29.86 7.90 3.73
C PRO A 256 -30.54 8.78 2.67
N PRO A 257 -30.36 10.12 2.72
CA PRO A 257 -30.82 11.03 1.67
C PRO A 257 -30.39 10.59 0.27
N LYS A 258 -31.28 10.70 -0.73
CA LYS A 258 -31.09 10.19 -2.11
C LYS A 258 -31.00 8.66 -2.24
N LYS A 259 -31.41 7.91 -1.22
CA LYS A 259 -31.57 6.44 -1.24
C LYS A 259 -32.97 6.01 -0.82
N GLU A 260 -33.94 6.91 -0.90
CA GLU A 260 -35.33 6.70 -0.49
C GLU A 260 -36.00 5.56 -1.27
N LEU A 261 -35.55 5.34 -2.51
CA LEU A 261 -36.05 4.27 -3.38
C LEU A 261 -35.18 2.99 -3.31
N TYR A 262 -34.29 2.87 -2.33
CA TYR A 262 -33.45 1.68 -2.16
C TYR A 262 -34.29 0.41 -2.05
N GLY A 263 -33.85 -0.63 -2.78
CA GLY A 263 -34.51 -1.93 -2.82
C GLY A 263 -35.83 -1.96 -3.63
N MET A 264 -36.21 -0.86 -4.28
CA MET A 264 -37.40 -0.78 -5.13
C MET A 264 -37.05 -1.00 -6.60
N TYR A 265 -37.96 -1.65 -7.33
CA TYR A 265 -37.89 -1.86 -8.77
C TYR A 265 -39.14 -1.23 -9.41
N ILE A 266 -38.97 -0.04 -9.98
CA ILE A 266 -40.08 0.82 -10.37
C ILE A 266 -40.29 0.78 -11.88
N LEU A 267 -41.52 0.50 -12.28
CA LEU A 267 -41.97 0.58 -13.67
C LEU A 267 -42.74 1.89 -13.87
N VAL A 268 -42.31 2.74 -14.80
CA VAL A 268 -43.04 3.98 -15.13
C VAL A 268 -43.92 3.76 -16.35
N LYS A 269 -45.23 4.02 -16.23
CA LYS A 269 -46.21 3.88 -17.32
C LYS A 269 -47.12 5.10 -17.38
N GLY A 270 -47.35 5.59 -18.59
CA GLY A 270 -48.26 6.71 -18.83
C GLY A 270 -47.98 7.38 -20.16
N THR A 271 -48.83 8.33 -20.54
CA THR A 271 -48.58 9.17 -21.71
C THR A 271 -47.77 10.41 -21.29
N PRO A 272 -46.82 10.89 -22.12
CA PRO A 272 -46.02 12.08 -21.78
C PRO A 272 -46.86 13.33 -21.43
N LYS A 273 -48.06 13.44 -22.02
CA LYS A 273 -49.00 14.52 -21.74
C LYS A 273 -49.50 14.46 -20.29
N ASN A 274 -49.82 13.28 -19.80
CA ASN A 274 -50.43 13.09 -18.47
C ASN A 274 -49.38 13.03 -17.37
N LEU A 275 -48.19 12.50 -17.67
CA LEU A 275 -47.07 12.42 -16.72
C LEU A 275 -46.43 13.78 -16.40
N GLY A 276 -46.82 14.86 -17.10
CA GLY A 276 -46.25 16.21 -16.96
C GLY A 276 -44.77 16.34 -17.40
N SER A 277 -44.13 15.22 -17.73
CA SER A 277 -42.71 15.07 -18.04
C SER A 277 -42.51 13.77 -18.84
N SER A 278 -41.32 13.57 -19.42
CA SER A 278 -41.01 12.36 -20.17
C SER A 278 -40.78 11.15 -19.24
N ILE A 279 -41.08 9.95 -19.74
CA ILE A 279 -40.77 8.70 -19.02
C ILE A 279 -39.28 8.63 -18.67
N ALA A 280 -38.41 9.12 -19.56
CA ALA A 280 -36.96 9.13 -19.34
C ALA A 280 -36.54 10.02 -18.16
N GLU A 281 -37.23 11.13 -17.92
CA GLU A 281 -36.97 12.03 -16.79
C GLU A 281 -37.38 11.39 -15.47
N TRP A 282 -38.54 10.73 -15.41
CA TRP A 282 -38.97 9.95 -14.24
C TRP A 282 -38.04 8.77 -13.96
N GLN A 283 -37.62 8.05 -15.00
CA GLN A 283 -36.64 6.96 -14.87
C GLN A 283 -35.32 7.47 -14.31
N LYS A 284 -34.87 8.65 -14.77
CA LYS A 284 -33.67 9.28 -14.24
C LYS A 284 -33.85 9.66 -12.77
N LEU A 285 -34.98 10.27 -12.39
CA LEU A 285 -35.28 10.61 -10.99
C LEU A 285 -35.23 9.36 -10.10
N ILE A 286 -35.85 8.27 -10.53
CA ILE A 286 -35.85 6.99 -9.78
C ILE A 286 -34.41 6.51 -9.53
N ILE A 287 -33.56 6.55 -10.54
CA ILE A 287 -32.14 6.14 -10.43
C ILE A 287 -31.38 7.11 -9.51
N ASP A 288 -31.60 8.42 -9.65
CA ASP A 288 -30.94 9.46 -8.87
C ASP A 288 -31.26 9.35 -7.36
N TYR A 289 -32.42 8.78 -7.00
CA TYR A 289 -32.86 8.52 -5.61
C TYR A 289 -32.70 7.05 -5.17
N GLY A 290 -31.89 6.27 -5.88
CA GLY A 290 -31.43 4.93 -5.46
C GLY A 290 -32.35 3.76 -5.82
N GLY A 291 -33.35 3.99 -6.68
CA GLY A 291 -34.28 2.96 -7.17
C GLY A 291 -33.81 2.32 -8.48
N ASN A 292 -34.35 1.13 -8.78
CA ASN A 292 -34.07 0.42 -10.01
C ASN A 292 -35.20 0.63 -11.01
N VAL A 293 -34.88 1.05 -12.24
CA VAL A 293 -35.88 1.14 -13.31
C VAL A 293 -35.95 -0.18 -14.06
N VAL A 294 -37.15 -0.72 -14.18
CA VAL A 294 -37.40 -1.95 -14.94
C VAL A 294 -38.28 -1.70 -16.16
N LYS A 295 -38.14 -2.56 -17.17
CA LYS A 295 -38.90 -2.47 -18.43
C LYS A 295 -40.09 -3.40 -18.48
N ASN A 296 -40.01 -4.54 -17.78
CA ASN A 296 -41.05 -5.55 -17.74
C ASN A 296 -41.83 -5.48 -16.42
N VAL A 297 -43.11 -5.82 -16.48
CA VAL A 297 -44.01 -5.86 -15.32
C VAL A 297 -43.55 -6.91 -14.30
N ALA A 298 -43.07 -8.07 -14.76
CA ALA A 298 -42.62 -9.16 -13.89
C ALA A 298 -41.41 -8.83 -13.01
N ASP A 299 -40.60 -7.84 -13.41
CA ASP A 299 -39.38 -7.46 -12.71
C ASP A 299 -39.63 -6.30 -11.71
N ALA A 300 -40.84 -5.73 -11.70
CA ALA A 300 -41.19 -4.56 -10.91
C ALA A 300 -41.78 -4.93 -9.53
N THR A 301 -41.53 -4.08 -8.55
CA THR A 301 -42.20 -4.09 -7.24
C THR A 301 -43.38 -3.13 -7.20
N VAL A 302 -43.31 -2.02 -7.94
CA VAL A 302 -44.36 -0.99 -7.99
C VAL A 302 -44.41 -0.33 -9.37
N CYS A 303 -45.61 0.09 -9.78
CA CYS A 303 -45.82 0.85 -11.02
C CYS A 303 -46.16 2.31 -10.70
N LEU A 304 -45.49 3.25 -11.35
CA LEU A 304 -45.75 4.68 -11.25
C LEU A 304 -46.56 5.15 -12.46
N SER A 305 -47.72 5.79 -12.22
CA SER A 305 -48.61 6.27 -13.29
C SER A 305 -49.52 7.42 -12.82
N THR A 306 -50.49 7.83 -13.65
CA THR A 306 -51.50 8.83 -13.31
C THR A 306 -52.90 8.21 -13.26
N ASN A 307 -53.83 8.81 -12.51
CA ASN A 307 -55.22 8.35 -12.46
C ASN A 307 -55.88 8.30 -13.85
N GLU A 308 -55.59 9.28 -14.70
CA GLU A 308 -56.14 9.34 -16.06
C GLU A 308 -55.60 8.20 -16.94
N ASP A 309 -54.29 7.92 -16.89
CA ASP A 309 -53.70 6.80 -17.63
C ASP A 309 -54.14 5.43 -17.07
N MET A 310 -54.37 5.31 -15.76
CA MET A 310 -54.82 4.05 -15.15
C MET A 310 -56.32 3.76 -15.35
N LYS A 311 -57.13 4.81 -15.61
CA LYS A 311 -58.56 4.70 -15.98
C LYS A 311 -58.75 4.49 -17.49
N ASN A 312 -58.05 5.27 -18.32
CA ASN A 312 -58.36 5.42 -19.75
C ASN A 312 -57.17 5.10 -20.69
N GLY A 313 -56.03 4.65 -20.15
CA GLY A 313 -54.76 4.61 -20.87
C GLY A 313 -54.69 3.59 -22.00
N LYS A 314 -54.18 4.04 -23.16
CA LYS A 314 -53.81 3.21 -24.32
C LYS A 314 -52.34 2.75 -24.28
N ALA A 315 -51.58 3.07 -23.23
CA ALA A 315 -50.16 2.77 -23.19
C ALA A 315 -49.90 1.28 -22.93
N THR A 316 -48.96 0.72 -23.67
CA THR A 316 -48.66 -0.72 -23.67
C THR A 316 -48.21 -1.22 -22.29
N GLY A 317 -48.90 -2.23 -21.77
CA GLY A 317 -48.62 -2.87 -20.48
C GLY A 317 -49.29 -2.21 -19.26
N ILE A 318 -50.15 -1.20 -19.43
CA ILE A 318 -50.93 -0.61 -18.32
C ILE A 318 -51.91 -1.64 -17.73
N ARG A 319 -52.57 -2.44 -18.58
CA ARG A 319 -53.51 -3.47 -18.12
C ARG A 319 -52.79 -4.52 -17.26
N ASP A 320 -51.66 -5.02 -17.75
CA ASP A 320 -50.86 -6.02 -17.05
C ASP A 320 -50.33 -5.47 -15.71
N ALA A 321 -49.84 -4.22 -15.70
CA ALA A 321 -49.41 -3.55 -14.48
C ALA A 321 -50.57 -3.41 -13.47
N LYS A 322 -51.76 -3.01 -13.92
CA LYS A 322 -52.97 -2.90 -13.07
C LYS A 322 -53.42 -4.25 -12.51
N GLU A 323 -53.25 -5.32 -13.27
CA GLU A 323 -53.63 -6.67 -12.87
C GLU A 323 -52.62 -7.31 -11.90
N THR A 324 -51.34 -6.90 -11.92
CA THR A 324 -50.25 -7.62 -11.21
C THR A 324 -49.44 -6.79 -10.20
N LEU A 325 -49.45 -5.46 -10.28
CA LEU A 325 -48.63 -4.58 -9.43
C LEU A 325 -49.50 -3.62 -8.62
N THR A 326 -48.94 -3.13 -7.52
CA THR A 326 -49.43 -1.92 -6.86
C THR A 326 -49.08 -0.71 -7.74
N CYS A 327 -50.09 0.08 -8.11
CA CYS A 327 -49.91 1.26 -8.98
C CYS A 327 -50.13 2.55 -8.20
N LEU A 328 -49.09 3.37 -8.07
CA LEU A 328 -49.10 4.61 -7.29
C LEU A 328 -49.01 5.84 -8.19
N THR A 329 -49.57 6.96 -7.72
CA THR A 329 -49.52 8.25 -8.41
C THR A 329 -48.13 8.90 -8.30
N LEU A 330 -47.86 9.90 -9.13
CA LEU A 330 -46.55 10.58 -9.17
C LEU A 330 -46.19 11.27 -7.85
N GLU A 331 -47.20 11.79 -7.15
CA GLU A 331 -47.03 12.49 -5.87
C GLU A 331 -46.42 11.61 -4.77
N TRP A 332 -46.56 10.29 -4.88
CA TRP A 332 -45.90 9.35 -3.95
C TRP A 332 -44.38 9.45 -4.02
N ILE A 333 -43.80 9.47 -5.22
CA ILE A 333 -42.36 9.60 -5.39
C ILE A 333 -41.91 10.98 -4.92
N ASP A 334 -42.68 12.03 -5.21
CA ASP A 334 -42.34 13.39 -4.77
C ASP A 334 -42.35 13.49 -3.24
N GLU A 335 -43.37 12.98 -2.55
CA GLU A 335 -43.40 13.00 -1.07
C GLU A 335 -42.34 12.10 -0.44
N LEU A 336 -42.07 10.94 -1.05
CA LEU A 336 -41.05 10.01 -0.57
C LEU A 336 -39.65 10.60 -0.72
N THR A 337 -39.36 11.25 -1.85
CA THR A 337 -38.05 11.87 -2.12
C THR A 337 -37.85 13.22 -1.43
N ASP A 338 -38.92 14.00 -1.18
CA ASP A 338 -38.89 15.22 -0.36
C ASP A 338 -38.79 14.94 1.15
N ARG A 339 -38.89 13.67 1.58
CA ARG A 339 -38.88 13.22 2.99
C ARG A 339 -39.90 13.93 3.88
N LYS A 340 -41.11 14.20 3.39
CA LYS A 340 -42.17 14.86 4.19
C LYS A 340 -42.82 13.87 5.17
N GLY A 341 -43.07 14.32 6.41
CA GLY A 341 -43.75 13.52 7.44
C GLY A 341 -42.99 12.24 7.82
N GLU A 342 -43.71 11.16 8.14
CA GLU A 342 -43.12 9.82 8.38
C GLU A 342 -42.78 9.13 7.04
N PHE A 343 -41.88 9.70 6.25
CA PHE A 343 -41.58 9.25 4.87
C PHE A 343 -41.20 7.76 4.78
N MET A 344 -40.57 7.19 5.82
CA MET A 344 -40.26 5.76 5.89
C MET A 344 -41.54 4.89 5.79
N LYS A 345 -42.68 5.35 6.32
CA LYS A 345 -43.96 4.66 6.17
C LYS A 345 -44.45 4.63 4.73
N LEU A 346 -44.07 5.61 3.90
CA LEU A 346 -44.39 5.63 2.46
C LEU A 346 -43.68 4.50 1.68
N ARG A 347 -42.72 3.81 2.30
CA ARG A 347 -42.09 2.60 1.75
C ARG A 347 -42.86 1.32 2.10
N SER A 348 -44.01 1.47 2.76
CA SER A 348 -44.91 0.39 3.17
C SER A 348 -46.36 0.65 2.74
N LYS A 349 -47.24 -0.33 2.94
CA LYS A 349 -48.68 -0.18 2.67
C LYS A 349 -49.31 0.96 3.45
N GLU A 350 -49.05 1.02 4.75
CA GLU A 350 -49.70 1.95 5.67
C GLU A 350 -49.52 3.42 5.23
N GLY A 351 -48.34 3.79 4.73
CA GLY A 351 -48.08 5.16 4.29
C GLY A 351 -48.44 5.46 2.84
N ALA A 352 -48.28 4.49 1.93
CA ALA A 352 -48.44 4.74 0.49
C ALA A 352 -49.85 4.48 -0.06
N GLU A 353 -50.74 3.84 0.70
CA GLU A 353 -52.11 3.51 0.26
C GLU A 353 -52.92 4.75 -0.16
N LYS A 354 -52.64 5.93 0.43
CA LYS A 354 -53.24 7.21 0.03
C LYS A 354 -52.92 7.67 -1.40
N PHE A 355 -51.87 7.12 -2.01
CA PHE A 355 -51.45 7.42 -3.38
C PHE A 355 -51.80 6.32 -4.38
N LEU A 356 -52.64 5.36 -3.99
CA LEU A 356 -53.08 4.32 -4.89
C LEU A 356 -53.89 4.92 -6.04
N CYS A 357 -53.50 4.62 -7.28
CA CYS A 357 -54.23 5.09 -8.45
C CYS A 357 -55.69 4.61 -8.41
N GLU A 358 -56.62 5.46 -8.81
CA GLU A 358 -58.06 5.17 -8.74
C GLU A 358 -58.42 3.87 -9.52
N GLY A 359 -59.11 2.96 -8.84
CA GLY A 359 -59.51 1.67 -9.40
C GLY A 359 -58.38 0.64 -9.52
N CYS A 360 -57.26 0.84 -8.81
CA CYS A 360 -56.20 -0.16 -8.62
C CYS A 360 -56.31 -0.77 -7.21
N GLU A 361 -55.69 -1.92 -7.00
CA GLU A 361 -55.64 -2.62 -5.71
C GLU A 361 -54.19 -2.77 -5.25
N TRP A 362 -54.00 -2.98 -3.96
CA TRP A 362 -52.69 -3.29 -3.39
C TRP A 362 -52.33 -4.75 -3.65
N LYS A 363 -51.25 -5.00 -4.40
CA LYS A 363 -50.90 -6.36 -4.88
C LYS A 363 -49.49 -6.81 -4.52
N THR A 364 -48.57 -5.87 -4.43
CA THR A 364 -47.15 -6.13 -4.21
C THR A 364 -46.61 -5.31 -3.04
N GLU A 365 -45.57 -5.84 -2.39
CA GLU A 365 -44.73 -5.05 -1.49
C GLU A 365 -43.94 -4.01 -2.28
N ILE A 366 -43.79 -2.81 -1.72
CA ILE A 366 -43.08 -1.71 -2.38
C ILE A 366 -41.57 -2.00 -2.42
N VAL A 367 -41.01 -2.44 -1.30
CA VAL A 367 -39.59 -2.66 -1.08
C VAL A 367 -39.29 -4.14 -1.08
N LYS A 368 -38.45 -4.59 -2.02
CA LYS A 368 -38.00 -5.99 -2.10
C LYS A 368 -36.78 -6.27 -1.23
N LYS A 369 -36.01 -5.22 -0.89
CA LYS A 369 -34.83 -5.31 -0.02
C LYS A 369 -34.80 -4.13 0.94
N LYS A 370 -34.84 -4.40 2.24
CA LYS A 370 -34.77 -3.38 3.28
C LYS A 370 -33.36 -2.81 3.38
N TYR A 371 -33.25 -1.56 3.81
CA TYR A 371 -31.96 -0.95 4.10
C TYR A 371 -31.53 -1.20 5.54
N HIS A 372 -30.29 -1.65 5.72
CA HIS A 372 -29.63 -1.77 7.01
C HIS A 372 -28.30 -0.99 6.96
N ALA A 373 -28.09 -0.11 7.94
CA ALA A 373 -26.85 0.66 8.03
C ALA A 373 -25.68 -0.31 8.30
N LYS A 374 -24.62 -0.24 7.49
CA LYS A 374 -23.43 -1.09 7.69
C LYS A 374 -22.67 -0.61 8.95
N GLU A 375 -22.47 -1.50 9.92
CA GLU A 375 -21.64 -1.21 11.08
C GLU A 375 -20.19 -0.89 10.68
N GLY A 376 -19.56 0.07 11.36
CA GLY A 376 -18.15 0.41 11.16
C GLY A 376 -17.83 1.43 10.06
N ILE A 377 -18.82 1.99 9.35
CA ILE A 377 -18.53 3.09 8.41
C ILE A 377 -18.11 4.35 9.19
N ILE A 378 -16.93 4.86 8.85
CA ILE A 378 -16.43 6.14 9.36
C ILE A 378 -16.90 7.24 8.40
N LYS A 379 -17.58 8.27 8.92
CA LYS A 379 -18.03 9.41 8.10
C LYS A 379 -16.95 10.49 8.07
N GLU A 380 -16.42 10.80 6.89
CA GLU A 380 -15.45 11.90 6.71
C GLU A 380 -16.18 13.25 6.69
N THR A 381 -16.04 14.01 7.77
CA THR A 381 -16.71 15.31 7.90
C THR A 381 -15.93 16.44 7.22
N PHE A 382 -14.68 16.21 6.81
CA PHE A 382 -13.82 17.24 6.24
C PHE A 382 -13.80 17.23 4.70
N LYS A 383 -14.21 18.35 4.10
CA LYS A 383 -14.11 18.56 2.65
C LYS A 383 -12.65 18.83 2.24
N PRO A 384 -12.06 18.03 1.32
CA PRO A 384 -10.71 18.27 0.85
C PRO A 384 -10.48 19.65 0.24
N THR A 385 -9.29 20.21 0.42
CA THR A 385 -8.91 21.51 -0.17
C THR A 385 -8.33 21.38 -1.57
N ALA A 386 -8.46 22.42 -2.39
CA ALA A 386 -8.05 22.39 -3.79
C ALA A 386 -6.53 22.16 -4.01
N ASP A 387 -5.70 22.59 -3.06
CA ASP A 387 -4.23 22.44 -3.04
C ASP A 387 -3.76 21.08 -2.49
N SER A 388 -4.65 20.32 -1.86
CA SER A 388 -4.33 19.02 -1.26
C SER A 388 -3.94 17.96 -2.30
N GLU A 389 -3.17 16.97 -1.86
CA GLU A 389 -2.70 15.88 -2.72
C GLU A 389 -3.86 15.07 -3.31
N ILE A 390 -4.91 14.80 -2.53
CA ILE A 390 -6.09 14.08 -2.99
C ILE A 390 -6.85 14.82 -4.10
N MET A 391 -6.64 16.13 -4.25
CA MET A 391 -7.23 16.96 -5.31
C MET A 391 -6.34 17.10 -6.55
N ARG A 392 -5.11 16.57 -6.53
CA ARG A 392 -4.20 16.58 -7.68
C ARG A 392 -4.64 15.54 -8.72
N TYR A 393 -5.02 16.01 -9.90
CA TYR A 393 -5.35 15.17 -11.04
C TYR A 393 -4.13 14.95 -11.95
N SER A 394 -4.08 13.83 -12.67
CA SER A 394 -3.01 13.57 -13.62
C SER A 394 -3.04 14.56 -14.79
N PRO A 395 -1.88 15.08 -15.22
CA PRO A 395 -1.78 15.96 -16.39
C PRO A 395 -2.19 15.27 -17.70
N ASN A 396 -2.28 13.93 -17.72
CA ASN A 396 -2.68 13.16 -18.91
C ASN A 396 -4.19 13.19 -19.22
N ASN A 397 -5.00 13.84 -18.39
CA ASN A 397 -6.45 13.94 -18.63
C ASN A 397 -6.78 14.64 -19.96
N THR A 398 -7.92 14.30 -20.57
CA THR A 398 -8.31 14.86 -21.88
C THR A 398 -9.33 15.99 -21.79
N LEU A 399 -9.69 16.44 -20.58
CA LEU A 399 -10.68 17.52 -20.37
C LEU A 399 -10.04 18.92 -20.43
N GLY A 400 -8.71 19.00 -20.34
CA GLY A 400 -7.92 20.23 -20.52
C GLY A 400 -8.01 21.18 -19.31
N ASN A 401 -7.83 22.48 -19.55
CA ASN A 401 -7.84 23.49 -18.48
C ASN A 401 -9.21 23.59 -17.78
N GLY A 402 -9.18 23.81 -16.46
CA GLY A 402 -10.38 23.87 -15.60
C GLY A 402 -10.92 22.51 -15.16
N THR A 403 -10.10 21.46 -15.26
CA THR A 403 -10.41 20.12 -14.76
C THR A 403 -10.16 20.04 -13.26
N GLU A 404 -11.01 19.34 -12.53
CA GLU A 404 -10.85 19.08 -11.10
C GLU A 404 -11.22 17.64 -10.75
N ILE A 405 -10.73 17.13 -9.62
CA ILE A 405 -11.16 15.83 -9.08
C ILE A 405 -12.65 15.89 -8.70
N TYR A 406 -13.40 14.84 -9.01
CA TYR A 406 -14.77 14.70 -8.57
C TYR A 406 -14.83 14.43 -7.06
N VAL A 407 -15.57 15.28 -6.36
CA VAL A 407 -15.81 15.19 -4.92
C VAL A 407 -17.32 15.27 -4.69
N GLU A 408 -17.83 14.40 -3.82
CA GLU A 408 -19.20 14.45 -3.34
C GLU A 408 -19.26 14.47 -1.81
N ASP A 409 -20.37 14.97 -1.27
CA ASP A 409 -20.71 14.82 0.14
C ASP A 409 -21.65 13.62 0.24
N ASP A 410 -21.07 12.44 0.47
CA ASP A 410 -21.83 11.20 0.58
C ASP A 410 -22.57 11.19 1.93
N PRO A 411 -23.90 10.95 1.96
CA PRO A 411 -24.65 10.99 3.22
C PRO A 411 -24.16 10.00 4.29
N VAL A 412 -23.57 8.88 3.86
CA VAL A 412 -23.10 7.76 4.70
C VAL A 412 -21.62 7.91 5.02
N CYS A 413 -20.78 8.11 4.01
CA CYS A 413 -19.32 8.17 4.13
C CYS A 413 -18.76 9.60 4.30
N GLY A 414 -19.58 10.63 4.12
CA GLY A 414 -19.18 12.03 4.15
C GLY A 414 -18.43 12.47 2.89
N TRP A 415 -17.57 13.47 3.03
CA TRP A 415 -16.82 14.02 1.90
C TRP A 415 -15.91 12.96 1.26
N THR A 416 -16.17 12.69 -0.01
CA THR A 416 -15.58 11.60 -0.76
C THR A 416 -14.94 12.15 -2.03
N ALA A 417 -13.61 12.16 -2.08
CA ALA A 417 -12.85 12.46 -3.28
C ALA A 417 -12.52 11.17 -4.04
N TYR A 418 -12.79 11.17 -5.34
CA TYR A 418 -12.57 10.03 -6.24
C TYR A 418 -11.17 10.07 -6.84
N ASN A 419 -10.17 9.97 -5.97
CA ASN A 419 -8.75 9.89 -6.32
C ASN A 419 -8.06 8.87 -5.41
N VAL A 420 -7.54 7.80 -6.00
CA VAL A 420 -6.89 6.71 -5.26
C VAL A 420 -5.58 6.35 -5.92
N VAL A 421 -4.53 6.28 -5.11
CA VAL A 421 -3.23 5.73 -5.50
C VAL A 421 -3.07 4.36 -4.83
N LEU A 422 -2.83 3.34 -5.64
CA LEU A 422 -2.64 1.97 -5.21
C LEU A 422 -1.20 1.53 -5.49
N SER A 423 -0.61 0.75 -4.59
CA SER A 423 0.70 0.11 -4.79
C SER A 423 0.63 -1.40 -4.60
N LYS A 424 1.50 -2.14 -5.29
CA LYS A 424 1.65 -3.58 -5.11
C LYS A 424 3.10 -3.98 -5.28
N THR A 425 3.62 -4.66 -4.28
CA THR A 425 4.93 -5.30 -4.30
C THR A 425 4.73 -6.82 -4.18
N ASP A 426 5.29 -7.59 -5.11
CA ASP A 426 5.25 -9.06 -5.14
C ASP A 426 6.66 -9.57 -5.48
N LEU A 427 7.30 -10.20 -4.49
CA LEU A 427 8.68 -10.70 -4.59
C LEU A 427 8.80 -11.89 -5.57
N ASP A 428 7.75 -12.71 -5.69
CA ASP A 428 7.80 -13.92 -6.53
C ASP A 428 7.72 -13.55 -8.01
N THR A 429 6.88 -12.57 -8.36
CA THR A 429 6.75 -12.10 -9.75
C THR A 429 7.69 -10.95 -10.08
N GLY A 430 8.30 -10.31 -9.08
CA GLY A 430 9.11 -9.11 -9.26
C GLY A 430 8.30 -7.83 -9.50
N ALA A 431 6.99 -7.88 -9.27
CA ALA A 431 6.09 -6.76 -9.57
C ALA A 431 6.26 -5.67 -8.51
N ASN A 432 6.53 -4.45 -8.95
CA ASN A 432 6.63 -3.27 -8.10
C ASN A 432 5.85 -2.13 -8.74
N SER A 433 4.53 -2.21 -8.58
CA SER A 433 3.57 -1.52 -9.44
C SER A 433 2.84 -0.41 -8.70
N VAL A 434 2.58 0.69 -9.41
CA VAL A 434 1.61 1.73 -9.02
C VAL A 434 0.38 1.65 -9.94
N TYR A 435 -0.79 1.91 -9.37
CA TYR A 435 -2.04 2.01 -10.10
C TYR A 435 -2.87 3.19 -9.55
N ARG A 436 -3.12 4.20 -10.37
CA ARG A 436 -3.93 5.37 -10.02
C ARG A 436 -5.30 5.28 -10.66
N MET A 437 -6.32 5.58 -9.86
CA MET A 437 -7.72 5.68 -10.27
C MET A 437 -8.20 7.08 -9.95
N GLN A 438 -8.71 7.80 -10.95
CA GLN A 438 -9.24 9.15 -10.76
C GLN A 438 -10.56 9.32 -11.50
N ILE A 439 -11.50 10.03 -10.90
CA ILE A 439 -12.62 10.65 -11.62
C ILE A 439 -12.34 12.15 -11.64
N VAL A 440 -12.24 12.69 -12.84
CA VAL A 440 -12.12 14.12 -13.08
C VAL A 440 -13.39 14.66 -13.70
N LYS A 441 -13.69 15.93 -13.43
CA LYS A 441 -14.84 16.63 -14.01
C LYS A 441 -14.46 18.00 -14.58
N LYS A 442 -15.27 18.44 -15.54
CA LYS A 442 -15.28 19.80 -16.10
C LYS A 442 -16.72 20.20 -16.37
N GLY A 443 -17.28 21.05 -15.52
CA GLY A 443 -18.72 21.37 -15.56
C GLY A 443 -19.57 20.11 -15.37
N LYS A 444 -20.36 19.72 -16.40
CA LYS A 444 -21.19 18.51 -16.41
C LYS A 444 -20.53 17.30 -17.10
N GLN A 445 -19.29 17.44 -17.56
CA GLN A 445 -18.54 16.36 -18.19
C GLN A 445 -17.72 15.63 -17.13
N TYR A 446 -17.77 14.30 -17.16
CA TYR A 446 -17.06 13.42 -16.24
C TYR A 446 -16.19 12.46 -17.03
N GLN A 447 -14.97 12.23 -16.55
CA GLN A 447 -14.04 11.28 -17.11
C GLN A 447 -13.40 10.46 -15.99
N MET A 448 -13.49 9.15 -16.11
CA MET A 448 -12.72 8.21 -15.30
C MET A 448 -11.39 7.92 -15.98
N MET A 449 -10.32 7.89 -15.20
CA MET A 449 -8.96 7.68 -15.67
C MET A 449 -8.26 6.62 -14.82
N PHE A 450 -7.52 5.77 -15.52
CA PHE A 450 -6.66 4.77 -14.93
C PHE A 450 -5.24 5.00 -15.42
N GLU A 451 -4.27 5.03 -14.51
CA GLU A 451 -2.84 5.04 -14.85
C GLU A 451 -2.12 3.93 -14.12
N TRP A 452 -1.24 3.19 -14.79
CA TRP A 452 -0.51 2.10 -14.13
C TRP A 452 0.83 1.81 -14.76
N GLY A 453 1.72 1.22 -13.97
CA GLY A 453 3.04 0.80 -14.42
C GLY A 453 3.96 0.52 -13.25
N ARG A 454 5.25 0.31 -13.55
CA ARG A 454 6.27 0.12 -12.53
C ARG A 454 6.56 1.44 -11.80
N ILE A 455 6.79 1.39 -10.50
CA ILE A 455 7.20 2.57 -9.72
C ILE A 455 8.52 3.12 -10.27
N GLY A 456 8.52 4.42 -10.62
CA GLY A 456 9.66 5.11 -11.26
C GLY A 456 9.81 4.84 -12.77
N GLY A 457 8.94 4.03 -13.38
CA GLY A 457 8.93 3.76 -14.81
C GLY A 457 7.87 4.54 -15.58
N THR A 458 7.81 4.31 -16.90
CA THR A 458 6.75 4.85 -17.76
C THR A 458 5.40 4.24 -17.38
N LEU A 459 4.39 5.09 -17.25
CA LEU A 459 3.02 4.67 -16.93
C LEU A 459 2.17 4.63 -18.20
N HIS A 460 1.33 3.60 -18.29
CA HIS A 460 0.25 3.50 -19.25
C HIS A 460 -1.01 4.15 -18.68
N ASN A 461 -1.90 4.64 -19.55
CA ASN A 461 -3.17 5.21 -19.12
C ASN A 461 -4.33 4.79 -20.03
N THR A 462 -5.54 4.82 -19.48
CA THR A 462 -6.80 4.70 -20.23
C THR A 462 -7.87 5.60 -19.62
N PHE A 463 -8.82 6.00 -20.44
CA PHE A 463 -9.91 6.90 -20.07
C PHE A 463 -11.27 6.31 -20.43
N ARG A 464 -12.29 6.68 -19.66
CA ARG A 464 -13.69 6.39 -19.90
C ARG A 464 -14.52 7.64 -19.67
N ASN A 465 -15.30 8.03 -20.67
CA ASN A 465 -16.27 9.11 -20.55
C ASN A 465 -17.67 8.48 -20.45
N GLY A 466 -18.56 9.09 -19.69
CA GLY A 466 -19.91 8.57 -19.50
C GLY A 466 -20.75 9.45 -18.59
N SER A 467 -21.97 9.01 -18.30
CA SER A 467 -22.76 9.60 -17.23
C SER A 467 -22.08 9.34 -15.89
N LEU A 468 -22.29 10.25 -14.93
CA LEU A 468 -21.73 10.11 -13.59
C LEU A 468 -22.13 8.79 -12.93
N SER A 469 -23.41 8.39 -13.03
CA SER A 469 -23.90 7.11 -12.49
C SER A 469 -23.16 5.89 -13.07
N ASN A 470 -22.87 5.89 -14.37
CA ASN A 470 -22.15 4.78 -15.00
C ASN A 470 -20.68 4.75 -14.55
N ILE A 471 -20.04 5.92 -14.48
CA ILE A 471 -18.66 6.05 -14.01
C ILE A 471 -18.51 5.61 -12.55
N LEU A 472 -19.43 6.02 -11.66
CA LEU A 472 -19.42 5.61 -10.25
C LEU A 472 -19.62 4.10 -10.08
N SER A 473 -20.51 3.50 -10.88
CA SER A 473 -20.71 2.05 -10.87
C SER A 473 -19.45 1.30 -11.33
N GLU A 474 -18.77 1.80 -12.37
CA GLU A 474 -17.49 1.24 -12.84
C GLU A 474 -16.37 1.44 -11.81
N TRP A 475 -16.37 2.58 -11.11
CA TRP A 475 -15.43 2.87 -10.02
C TRP A 475 -15.49 1.84 -8.90
N ILE A 476 -16.69 1.61 -8.34
CA ILE A 476 -16.89 0.67 -7.23
C ILE A 476 -16.44 -0.73 -7.66
N LYS A 477 -16.84 -1.17 -8.86
CA LYS A 477 -16.44 -2.47 -9.41
C LYS A 477 -14.91 -2.57 -9.56
N LYS A 478 -14.27 -1.55 -10.13
CA LYS A 478 -12.83 -1.58 -10.38
C LYS A 478 -12.02 -1.48 -9.10
N PHE A 479 -12.48 -0.69 -8.13
CA PHE A 479 -11.85 -0.60 -6.81
C PHE A 479 -11.85 -1.95 -6.11
N LYS A 480 -13.02 -2.62 -6.00
CA LYS A 480 -13.13 -3.97 -5.43
C LYS A 480 -12.28 -4.99 -6.18
N GLU A 481 -12.21 -4.91 -7.51
CA GLU A 481 -11.34 -5.78 -8.32
C GLU A 481 -9.86 -5.61 -7.97
N CYS A 482 -9.38 -4.38 -7.82
CA CYS A 482 -7.98 -4.05 -7.57
C CYS A 482 -7.57 -4.35 -6.12
N THR A 483 -8.44 -4.06 -5.15
CA THR A 483 -8.09 -4.06 -3.71
C THR A 483 -8.70 -5.21 -2.92
N GLY A 484 -9.79 -5.81 -3.41
CA GLY A 484 -10.60 -6.76 -2.65
C GLY A 484 -11.50 -6.12 -1.58
N ASN A 485 -11.53 -4.79 -1.48
CA ASN A 485 -12.32 -4.06 -0.49
C ASN A 485 -13.52 -3.38 -1.15
N GLU A 486 -14.62 -3.27 -0.41
CA GLU A 486 -15.77 -2.44 -0.82
C GLU A 486 -15.42 -0.95 -0.76
N TRP A 487 -15.98 -0.15 -1.67
CA TRP A 487 -15.70 1.28 -1.73
C TRP A 487 -16.18 2.02 -0.47
N GLU A 488 -17.30 1.61 0.11
CA GLU A 488 -17.85 2.22 1.33
C GLU A 488 -16.93 1.96 2.54
N ASN A 489 -16.19 0.85 2.54
CA ASN A 489 -15.30 0.46 3.64
C ASN A 489 -13.85 0.93 3.44
N ARG A 490 -13.59 1.81 2.46
CA ARG A 490 -12.24 2.28 2.12
C ARG A 490 -11.49 2.94 3.28
N LEU A 491 -12.19 3.55 4.23
CA LEU A 491 -11.56 4.18 5.41
C LEU A 491 -11.08 3.15 6.45
N GLN A 492 -11.58 1.92 6.37
CA GLN A 492 -11.11 0.75 7.14
C GLN A 492 -10.43 -0.25 6.22
N PHE A 493 -9.55 0.25 5.34
CA PHE A 493 -8.88 -0.55 4.32
C PHE A 493 -8.10 -1.72 4.92
N LYS A 494 -8.32 -2.93 4.40
CA LYS A 494 -7.55 -4.13 4.77
C LYS A 494 -6.80 -4.66 3.56
N LYS A 495 -5.50 -4.92 3.71
CA LYS A 495 -4.72 -5.51 2.63
C LYS A 495 -5.18 -6.95 2.38
N VAL A 496 -5.49 -7.27 1.13
CA VAL A 496 -5.86 -8.62 0.70
C VAL A 496 -4.71 -9.26 -0.07
N GLY A 497 -4.45 -10.55 0.16
CA GLY A 497 -3.43 -11.34 -0.54
C GLY A 497 -3.52 -11.21 -2.06
N GLY A 498 -2.38 -10.92 -2.71
CA GLY A 498 -2.29 -10.74 -4.16
C GLY A 498 -2.95 -9.49 -4.75
N LYS A 499 -3.65 -8.67 -3.95
CA LYS A 499 -4.29 -7.40 -4.35
C LYS A 499 -3.42 -6.18 -4.03
N TYR A 500 -3.81 -5.02 -4.56
CA TYR A 500 -3.12 -3.76 -4.29
C TYR A 500 -3.41 -3.24 -2.87
N PHE A 501 -2.47 -2.46 -2.33
CA PHE A 501 -2.60 -1.65 -1.12
C PHE A 501 -2.97 -0.20 -1.47
N MET A 502 -3.83 0.43 -0.69
CA MET A 502 -4.23 1.83 -0.90
C MET A 502 -3.33 2.79 -0.12
N GLN A 503 -2.68 3.71 -0.82
CA GLN A 503 -1.86 4.76 -0.22
C GLN A 503 -2.74 5.87 0.34
N ALA A 504 -2.34 6.43 1.48
CA ALA A 504 -3.11 7.47 2.15
C ALA A 504 -2.69 8.85 1.64
N LEU A 505 -3.52 9.46 0.78
CA LEU A 505 -3.29 10.82 0.26
C LEU A 505 -3.68 11.89 1.29
N ASP A 506 -3.02 13.04 1.24
CA ASP A 506 -3.40 14.21 2.05
C ASP A 506 -4.68 14.89 1.54
N THR A 507 -5.59 15.21 2.46
CA THR A 507 -6.85 15.92 2.19
C THR A 507 -6.76 17.43 2.41
N GLY A 508 -5.63 17.93 2.94
CA GLY A 508 -5.47 19.31 3.37
C GLY A 508 -6.22 19.64 4.66
N LYS A 509 -6.72 18.62 5.38
CA LYS A 509 -7.43 18.77 6.67
C LYS A 509 -6.57 19.48 7.71
N ASP A 510 -5.37 18.96 7.95
CA ASP A 510 -4.46 19.50 8.96
C ASP A 510 -4.02 20.93 8.63
N GLU A 511 -3.90 21.23 7.34
CA GLU A 511 -3.56 22.57 6.84
C GLU A 511 -4.75 23.52 6.94
N THR A 512 -5.96 23.02 6.72
CA THR A 512 -7.19 23.81 6.82
C THR A 512 -7.64 24.02 8.24
N GLU A 513 -7.46 23.06 9.13
CA GLU A 513 -7.69 23.29 10.56
C GLU A 513 -6.72 24.35 11.08
N ARG A 514 -5.46 24.33 10.62
CA ARG A 514 -4.52 25.46 10.80
C ARG A 514 -5.02 26.76 10.16
N LYS A 515 -5.53 26.74 8.92
CA LYS A 515 -6.08 27.92 8.22
C LYS A 515 -7.46 28.38 8.73
N LYS A 516 -8.25 27.54 9.41
CA LYS A 516 -9.57 27.89 9.98
C LYS A 516 -9.45 28.64 11.30
N LEU A 517 -8.32 28.46 11.98
CA LEU A 517 -7.88 29.40 13.00
C LEU A 517 -7.58 30.78 12.38
N ILE A 518 -7.45 30.89 11.04
CA ILE A 518 -7.16 32.14 10.33
C ILE A 518 -8.45 32.89 9.95
N ASN A 519 -9.01 33.66 10.88
CA ASN A 519 -10.07 34.66 10.63
C ASN A 519 -9.48 35.97 10.03
N GLU A 520 -10.29 37.02 9.76
CA GLU A 520 -9.78 38.34 9.32
C GLU A 520 -8.74 38.90 10.29
N GLU A 521 -8.96 38.69 11.59
CA GLU A 521 -8.00 39.03 12.64
C GLU A 521 -6.66 38.32 12.44
N THR A 522 -6.66 37.11 11.88
CA THR A 522 -5.45 36.31 11.69
C THR A 522 -4.78 36.59 10.36
N LYS A 523 -5.51 36.97 9.30
CA LYS A 523 -4.89 37.59 8.11
C LYS A 523 -4.19 38.88 8.49
N LYS A 524 -4.83 39.69 9.33
CA LYS A 524 -4.21 40.88 9.92
C LYS A 524 -2.99 40.49 10.78
N LYS A 525 -3.08 39.47 11.64
CA LYS A 525 -1.94 38.94 12.39
C LYS A 525 -0.83 38.37 11.51
N MET A 526 -1.15 37.78 10.35
CA MET A 526 -0.16 37.26 9.39
C MET A 526 0.56 38.39 8.69
N GLU A 527 -0.16 39.45 8.27
CA GLU A 527 0.45 40.65 7.70
C GLU A 527 1.26 41.43 8.76
N GLU A 528 0.73 41.53 9.99
CA GLU A 528 1.45 42.08 11.14
C GLU A 528 2.69 41.23 11.46
N LYS A 529 2.60 39.88 11.44
CA LYS A 529 3.72 38.96 11.64
C LYS A 529 4.74 39.10 10.52
N ARG A 530 4.31 39.24 9.27
CA ARG A 530 5.18 39.49 8.12
C ARG A 530 5.94 40.80 8.30
N GLN A 531 5.23 41.88 8.61
CA GLN A 531 5.83 43.19 8.84
C GLN A 531 6.79 43.16 10.04
N GLN A 532 6.39 42.50 11.15
CA GLN A 532 7.24 42.29 12.31
C GLN A 532 8.49 41.46 12.00
N LEU A 533 8.36 40.39 11.20
CA LEU A 533 9.50 39.58 10.76
C LEU A 533 10.44 40.41 9.91
N LYS A 534 9.90 41.23 9.00
CA LYS A 534 10.68 42.11 8.14
C LYS A 534 11.41 43.21 8.91
N GLU A 535 10.75 43.81 9.90
CA GLU A 535 11.37 44.78 10.81
C GLU A 535 12.45 44.12 11.66
N LYS A 536 12.14 42.97 12.28
CA LYS A 536 13.11 42.20 13.07
C LYS A 536 14.29 41.71 12.24
N ALA A 537 14.09 41.32 11.00
CA ALA A 537 15.18 40.91 10.10
C ALA A 537 16.12 42.09 9.80
N LYS A 538 15.59 43.30 9.65
CA LYS A 538 16.40 44.52 9.49
C LYS A 538 17.15 44.91 10.76
N GLU A 539 16.51 44.78 11.92
CA GLU A 539 17.10 45.09 13.22
C GLU A 539 18.13 44.04 13.67
N ASN A 540 17.91 42.77 13.31
CA ASN A 540 18.73 41.63 13.70
C ASN A 540 19.42 41.05 12.47
N TYR A 541 20.26 41.87 11.84
CA TYR A 541 21.07 41.43 10.72
C TYR A 541 21.90 40.20 11.13
N LEU A 542 21.63 39.08 10.47
CA LEU A 542 22.38 37.85 10.69
C LEU A 542 23.75 37.99 10.05
N ASP A 543 24.79 37.52 10.74
CA ASP A 543 26.13 37.40 10.15
C ASP A 543 26.01 36.66 8.79
N PRO A 544 26.66 37.13 7.71
CA PRO A 544 26.57 36.49 6.40
C PRO A 544 26.87 34.99 6.44
N ARG A 545 27.78 34.56 7.31
CA ARG A 545 28.13 33.14 7.50
C ARG A 545 26.98 32.34 8.10
N VAL A 546 26.22 32.95 9.02
CA VAL A 546 25.00 32.33 9.58
C VAL A 546 23.92 32.25 8.50
N SER A 547 23.74 33.32 7.72
CA SER A 547 22.79 33.33 6.60
C SER A 547 23.10 32.22 5.59
N ASP A 548 24.38 32.02 5.26
CA ASP A 548 24.84 30.96 4.37
C ASP A 548 24.59 29.56 4.95
N LEU A 549 24.79 29.36 6.26
CA LEU A 549 24.44 28.11 6.94
C LEU A 549 22.94 27.81 6.83
N ILE A 550 22.09 28.80 7.10
CA ILE A 550 20.62 28.64 7.05
C ILE A 550 20.18 28.30 5.62
N LYS A 551 20.69 29.00 4.61
CA LYS A 551 20.43 28.65 3.20
C LYS A 551 20.84 27.22 2.87
N MET A 552 22.00 26.79 3.36
CA MET A 552 22.56 25.48 3.08
C MET A 552 21.72 24.35 3.69
N ILE A 553 21.23 24.49 4.93
CA ILE A 553 20.46 23.42 5.59
C ILE A 553 18.97 23.40 5.19
N PHE A 554 18.41 24.53 4.74
CA PHE A 554 17.02 24.64 4.26
C PHE A 554 16.87 24.46 2.74
N ASP A 555 17.89 23.97 2.03
CA ASP A 555 17.82 23.74 0.58
C ASP A 555 16.86 22.58 0.24
N THR A 556 15.70 22.93 -0.32
CA THR A 556 14.67 21.95 -0.70
C THR A 556 15.08 21.03 -1.84
N ASP A 557 15.96 21.47 -2.73
CA ASP A 557 16.43 20.67 -3.86
C ASP A 557 17.48 19.66 -3.41
N MET A 558 18.37 20.05 -2.47
CA MET A 558 19.23 19.10 -1.76
C MET A 558 18.41 17.99 -1.07
N MET A 559 17.33 18.36 -0.34
CA MET A 559 16.46 17.39 0.34
C MET A 559 15.78 16.43 -0.66
N LYS A 560 15.24 16.95 -1.78
CA LYS A 560 14.67 16.13 -2.87
C LYS A 560 15.70 15.17 -3.45
N ASN A 561 16.87 15.69 -3.82
CA ASN A 561 17.94 14.92 -4.45
C ASN A 561 18.44 13.81 -3.52
N THR A 562 18.55 14.08 -2.22
CA THR A 562 18.96 13.09 -1.21
C THR A 562 18.00 11.89 -1.18
N LEU A 563 16.69 12.14 -1.14
CA LEU A 563 15.69 11.06 -1.14
C LEU A 563 15.62 10.32 -2.49
N GLN A 564 15.76 11.03 -3.62
CA GLN A 564 15.81 10.40 -4.95
C GLN A 564 17.04 9.50 -5.10
N ASN A 565 18.21 9.96 -4.66
CA ASN A 565 19.46 9.19 -4.70
C ASN A 565 19.41 7.96 -3.79
N ALA A 566 18.59 7.99 -2.73
CA ALA A 566 18.30 6.83 -1.90
C ALA A 566 17.34 5.81 -2.57
N GLY A 567 16.83 6.12 -3.77
CA GLY A 567 15.99 5.23 -4.57
C GLY A 567 14.49 5.42 -4.35
N LEU A 568 14.04 6.57 -3.83
CA LEU A 568 12.62 6.85 -3.61
C LEU A 568 11.97 7.54 -4.81
N ASN A 569 10.69 7.24 -5.05
CA ASN A 569 9.89 7.94 -6.04
C ASN A 569 9.12 9.13 -5.43
N LEU A 570 9.70 10.34 -5.54
CA LEU A 570 9.07 11.57 -5.02
C LEU A 570 7.79 11.99 -5.76
N SER A 571 7.56 11.51 -7.00
CA SER A 571 6.33 11.85 -7.74
C SER A 571 5.06 11.32 -7.07
N ASN A 572 5.19 10.28 -6.23
CA ASN A 572 4.10 9.65 -5.50
C ASN A 572 4.18 9.92 -3.98
N MET A 573 5.11 10.78 -3.52
CA MET A 573 5.30 11.13 -2.10
C MET A 573 5.67 12.61 -1.97
N PRO A 574 4.71 13.52 -1.68
CA PRO A 574 5.02 14.91 -1.38
C PRO A 574 5.79 15.01 -0.05
N LEU A 575 7.00 15.55 -0.10
CA LEU A 575 7.98 15.58 1.02
C LEU A 575 7.44 16.19 2.33
N GLY A 576 6.65 17.26 2.26
CA GLY A 576 6.12 17.94 3.44
C GLY A 576 5.03 17.17 4.20
N LYS A 577 4.48 16.10 3.59
CA LYS A 577 3.34 15.36 4.12
C LYS A 577 3.64 13.86 4.29
N ILE A 578 4.92 13.50 4.43
CA ILE A 578 5.35 12.17 4.87
C ILE A 578 4.65 11.87 6.21
N LYS A 579 3.70 10.94 6.20
CA LYS A 579 2.96 10.58 7.41
C LYS A 579 3.90 9.85 8.37
N ILE A 580 4.22 10.49 9.49
CA ILE A 580 5.08 9.92 10.54
C ILE A 580 4.60 8.52 10.96
N GLU A 581 3.28 8.29 11.00
CA GLU A 581 2.72 6.98 11.32
C GLU A 581 3.07 5.88 10.30
N GLN A 582 3.14 6.21 9.00
CA GLN A 582 3.60 5.28 7.97
C GLN A 582 5.09 4.96 8.13
N MET A 583 5.91 5.96 8.53
CA MET A 583 7.34 5.75 8.81
C MET A 583 7.56 4.91 10.07
N LYS A 584 6.78 5.13 11.14
CA LYS A 584 6.80 4.27 12.33
C LYS A 584 6.44 2.82 11.98
N GLU A 585 5.44 2.60 11.13
CA GLU A 585 5.10 1.25 10.69
C GLU A 585 6.22 0.61 9.86
N ALA A 586 6.88 1.38 8.99
CA ALA A 586 8.06 0.91 8.27
C ALA A 586 9.20 0.52 9.23
N MET A 587 9.46 1.30 10.28
CA MET A 587 10.43 0.95 11.32
C MET A 587 10.05 -0.35 12.06
N ARG A 588 8.76 -0.53 12.43
CA ARG A 588 8.28 -1.77 13.06
C ARG A 588 8.48 -3.00 12.17
N VAL A 589 8.29 -2.85 10.86
CA VAL A 589 8.53 -3.92 9.89
C VAL A 589 10.02 -4.29 9.86
N LEU A 590 10.91 -3.30 9.85
CA LEU A 590 12.36 -3.52 9.94
C LEU A 590 12.79 -4.16 11.28
N SER A 591 12.17 -3.77 12.39
CA SER A 591 12.37 -4.41 13.70
C SER A 591 11.99 -5.88 13.69
N LYS A 592 10.83 -6.23 13.14
CA LYS A 592 10.41 -7.63 13.02
C LYS A 592 11.36 -8.44 12.13
N LEU A 593 11.86 -7.86 11.03
CA LEU A 593 12.88 -8.50 10.20
C LEU A 593 14.15 -8.78 10.99
N SER A 594 14.61 -7.81 11.78
CA SER A 594 15.76 -7.94 12.67
C SER A 594 15.58 -9.08 13.69
N ASP A 595 14.40 -9.18 14.30
CA ASP A 595 14.07 -10.24 15.26
C ASP A 595 14.09 -11.64 14.61
N ILE A 596 13.52 -11.79 13.41
CA ILE A 596 13.45 -13.07 12.69
C ILE A 596 14.85 -13.53 12.22
N LEU A 597 15.71 -12.59 11.82
CA LEU A 597 17.08 -12.87 11.40
C LEU A 597 18.01 -13.15 12.58
N SER A 598 17.58 -12.89 13.81
CA SER A 598 18.37 -13.19 15.00
C SER A 598 18.60 -14.69 15.16
N LYS A 599 19.75 -15.05 15.74
CA LYS A 599 20.13 -16.46 15.96
C LYS A 599 19.23 -17.18 16.98
N ASP A 600 18.51 -16.42 17.80
CA ASP A 600 17.67 -16.92 18.89
C ASP A 600 16.23 -17.22 18.43
N SER A 601 15.90 -17.01 17.15
CA SER A 601 14.57 -17.33 16.62
C SER A 601 14.31 -18.84 16.61
N GLU A 602 13.27 -19.27 17.34
CA GLU A 602 12.78 -20.66 17.39
C GLU A 602 12.07 -21.14 16.09
N MET A 603 11.89 -20.25 15.12
CA MET A 603 11.23 -20.56 13.85
C MET A 603 12.04 -21.52 12.98
N THR A 604 11.34 -22.41 12.26
CA THR A 604 11.94 -23.23 11.20
C THR A 604 12.42 -22.37 10.04
N GLU A 605 13.41 -22.84 9.27
CA GLU A 605 13.95 -22.12 8.11
C GLU A 605 12.86 -21.75 7.08
N LYS A 606 11.89 -22.64 6.83
CA LYS A 606 10.76 -22.34 5.92
C LYS A 606 9.87 -21.22 6.46
N GLN A 607 9.60 -21.19 7.77
CA GLN A 607 8.82 -20.13 8.39
C GLN A 607 9.57 -18.79 8.34
N LYS A 608 10.90 -18.79 8.57
CA LYS A 608 11.73 -17.60 8.44
C LYS A 608 11.70 -17.05 7.02
N GLU A 609 11.89 -17.90 6.01
CA GLU A 609 11.85 -17.49 4.60
C GLU A 609 10.52 -16.82 4.24
N VAL A 610 9.40 -17.40 4.65
CA VAL A 610 8.06 -16.85 4.40
C VAL A 610 7.88 -15.48 5.08
N GLN A 611 8.28 -15.35 6.36
CA GLN A 611 8.12 -14.07 7.05
C GLN A 611 9.08 -12.98 6.56
N ILE A 612 10.32 -13.33 6.19
CA ILE A 612 11.26 -12.38 5.58
C ILE A 612 10.70 -11.85 4.27
N LYS A 613 10.14 -12.73 3.42
CA LYS A 613 9.45 -12.31 2.18
C LYS A 613 8.26 -11.40 2.49
N ASP A 614 7.40 -11.80 3.43
CA ASP A 614 6.21 -11.02 3.79
C ASP A 614 6.57 -9.60 4.25
N LEU A 615 7.47 -9.50 5.22
CA LEU A 615 7.89 -8.22 5.78
C LEU A 615 8.69 -7.37 4.77
N THR A 616 9.51 -8.00 3.92
CA THR A 616 10.17 -7.28 2.83
C THR A 616 9.16 -6.67 1.87
N ALA A 617 8.16 -7.45 1.42
CA ALA A 617 7.12 -6.95 0.53
C ALA A 617 6.26 -5.85 1.20
N LYS A 618 5.96 -6.02 2.48
CA LYS A 618 5.27 -5.03 3.31
C LYS A 618 6.06 -3.72 3.40
N TYR A 619 7.36 -3.79 3.66
CA TYR A 619 8.24 -2.63 3.71
C TYR A 619 8.24 -1.85 2.39
N TYR A 620 8.48 -2.52 1.25
CA TYR A 620 8.46 -1.85 -0.06
C TYR A 620 7.08 -1.33 -0.48
N THR A 621 6.01 -1.88 0.09
CA THR A 621 4.64 -1.36 -0.10
C THR A 621 4.42 -0.05 0.66
N PHE A 622 4.98 0.08 1.87
CA PHE A 622 4.93 1.31 2.67
C PHE A 622 5.96 2.35 2.23
N VAL A 623 7.12 1.93 1.76
CA VAL A 623 8.20 2.80 1.30
C VAL A 623 8.44 2.52 -0.18
N PRO A 624 7.74 3.22 -1.10
CA PRO A 624 7.76 2.91 -2.52
C PRO A 624 9.10 3.28 -3.17
N HIS A 625 9.92 2.25 -3.40
CA HIS A 625 11.22 2.36 -4.04
C HIS A 625 11.13 2.30 -5.58
N VAL A 626 12.02 3.04 -6.24
CA VAL A 626 12.38 2.85 -7.64
C VAL A 626 13.38 1.70 -7.72
N ILE A 627 12.90 0.52 -8.10
CA ILE A 627 13.71 -0.69 -8.18
C ILE A 627 14.09 -0.95 -9.64
N ASN A 628 15.38 -0.81 -9.94
CA ASN A 628 15.96 -1.10 -11.24
C ASN A 628 16.10 -2.62 -11.44
N GLY A 629 15.38 -3.17 -12.42
CA GLY A 629 15.36 -4.60 -12.71
C GLY A 629 14.12 -5.31 -12.15
N ASN A 630 13.95 -6.59 -12.48
CA ASN A 630 12.75 -7.35 -12.14
C ASN A 630 12.86 -8.07 -10.78
N ILE A 631 14.01 -7.99 -10.09
CA ILE A 631 14.20 -8.68 -8.82
C ILE A 631 14.10 -7.62 -7.72
N ILE A 632 13.15 -7.82 -6.82
CA ILE A 632 13.00 -6.97 -5.64
C ILE A 632 14.05 -7.43 -4.62
N PRO A 633 14.95 -6.55 -4.16
CA PRO A 633 15.98 -6.94 -3.20
C PRO A 633 15.35 -7.46 -1.91
N MET A 634 15.75 -8.65 -1.45
CA MET A 634 15.28 -9.16 -0.17
C MET A 634 16.01 -8.45 0.98
N ILE A 635 15.29 -8.07 2.05
CA ILE A 635 15.87 -7.50 3.27
C ILE A 635 16.12 -8.65 4.24
N ASP A 636 17.25 -9.33 4.06
CA ASP A 636 17.58 -10.62 4.67
C ASP A 636 18.82 -10.59 5.56
N ASN A 637 19.36 -9.40 5.86
CA ASN A 637 20.51 -9.23 6.73
C ASN A 637 20.55 -7.83 7.36
N ASP A 638 21.36 -7.70 8.40
CA ASP A 638 21.49 -6.47 9.18
C ASP A 638 22.01 -5.29 8.36
N GLU A 639 22.91 -5.50 7.40
CA GLU A 639 23.42 -4.42 6.56
C GLU A 639 22.30 -3.76 5.76
N LYS A 640 21.42 -4.57 5.15
CA LYS A 640 20.25 -4.09 4.40
C LYS A 640 19.25 -3.42 5.34
N ILE A 641 18.96 -4.01 6.51
CA ILE A 641 18.07 -3.39 7.51
C ILE A 641 18.59 -2.00 7.91
N ASN A 642 19.87 -1.87 8.20
CA ASN A 642 20.48 -0.62 8.63
C ASN A 642 20.47 0.44 7.53
N LYS A 643 20.65 0.02 6.27
CA LYS A 643 20.55 0.91 5.12
C LYS A 643 19.13 1.49 4.99
N GLU A 644 18.13 0.63 5.08
CA GLU A 644 16.73 1.00 4.98
C GLU A 644 16.26 1.83 6.19
N LEU A 645 16.73 1.51 7.41
CA LEU A 645 16.46 2.30 8.61
C LEU A 645 16.95 3.74 8.46
N LYS A 646 18.20 3.94 8.01
CA LYS A 646 18.77 5.27 7.77
C LYS A 646 17.97 6.07 6.75
N LEU A 647 17.39 5.40 5.76
CA LEU A 647 16.50 6.04 4.79
C LEU A 647 15.23 6.54 5.45
N VAL A 648 14.55 5.70 6.24
CA VAL A 648 13.33 6.07 6.97
C VAL A 648 13.59 7.20 7.98
N GLU A 649 14.73 7.18 8.68
CA GLU A 649 15.15 8.28 9.56
C GLU A 649 15.33 9.59 8.77
N THR A 650 16.05 9.53 7.64
CA THR A 650 16.24 10.71 6.75
C THR A 650 14.89 11.24 6.24
N MET A 651 13.94 10.37 5.92
CA MET A 651 12.60 10.77 5.50
C MET A 651 11.84 11.52 6.60
N CYS A 652 11.99 11.10 7.87
CA CYS A 652 11.39 11.80 9.01
C CYS A 652 11.98 13.19 9.20
N ASP A 653 13.31 13.31 9.19
CA ASP A 653 14.00 14.59 9.37
C ASP A 653 13.67 15.58 8.22
N VAL A 654 13.66 15.11 6.97
CA VAL A 654 13.25 15.92 5.82
C VAL A 654 11.79 16.35 5.93
N GLY A 655 10.89 15.46 6.39
CA GLY A 655 9.50 15.78 6.62
C GLY A 655 9.30 16.86 7.69
N GLU A 656 10.10 16.85 8.76
CA GLU A 656 10.10 17.91 9.78
C GLU A 656 10.63 19.24 9.23
N ALA A 657 11.72 19.22 8.46
CA ALA A 657 12.26 20.42 7.84
C ALA A 657 11.27 21.07 6.87
N MET A 658 10.58 20.26 6.06
CA MET A 658 9.57 20.75 5.13
C MET A 658 8.36 21.37 5.84
N LYS A 659 7.94 20.85 6.99
CA LYS A 659 6.88 21.47 7.79
C LYS A 659 7.25 22.88 8.25
N LEU A 660 8.50 23.13 8.61
CA LEU A 660 8.97 24.46 8.98
C LEU A 660 8.98 25.42 7.79
N ILE A 661 9.34 24.92 6.59
CA ILE A 661 9.30 25.71 5.35
C ILE A 661 7.86 26.06 4.96
N GLU A 662 6.93 25.12 5.12
CA GLU A 662 5.50 25.33 4.85
C GLU A 662 4.87 26.43 5.72
N GLU A 663 5.42 26.73 6.91
CA GLU A 663 4.92 27.83 7.74
C GLU A 663 5.16 29.21 7.11
N ASP A 664 6.19 29.33 6.27
CA ASP A 664 6.53 30.56 5.54
C ASP A 664 5.75 30.70 4.22
N GLU A 665 5.15 29.61 3.74
CA GLU A 665 4.40 29.61 2.48
C GLU A 665 3.16 30.52 2.57
N GLY A 666 3.03 31.42 1.60
CA GLY A 666 1.92 32.38 1.51
C GLY A 666 2.15 33.72 2.22
N MET A 667 3.29 33.93 2.90
CA MET A 667 3.64 35.24 3.49
C MET A 667 4.36 36.19 2.51
N ASP A 668 4.75 35.75 1.31
CA ASP A 668 5.46 36.58 0.30
C ASP A 668 6.64 37.35 0.91
N LEU A 669 7.59 36.61 1.48
CA LEU A 669 8.76 37.14 2.17
C LEU A 669 9.89 37.40 1.17
N ASP A 670 10.59 38.53 1.31
CA ASP A 670 11.88 38.72 0.64
C ASP A 670 12.94 37.78 1.22
N GLU A 671 14.01 37.54 0.46
CA GLU A 671 15.06 36.58 0.79
C GLU A 671 15.64 36.77 2.20
N MET A 672 15.94 38.01 2.60
CA MET A 672 16.47 38.30 3.94
C MET A 672 15.46 37.90 5.03
N THR A 673 14.19 38.27 4.83
CA THR A 673 13.13 37.97 5.79
C THR A 673 12.85 36.47 5.88
N GLN A 674 12.91 35.75 4.76
CA GLN A 674 12.78 34.29 4.72
C GLN A 674 13.92 33.59 5.49
N ILE A 675 15.17 33.98 5.25
CA ILE A 675 16.32 33.42 6.00
C ILE A 675 16.16 33.67 7.50
N TYR A 676 15.74 34.87 7.88
CA TYR A 676 15.50 35.20 9.29
C TYR A 676 14.36 34.38 9.90
N SER A 677 13.29 34.13 9.14
CA SER A 677 12.17 33.29 9.58
C SER A 677 12.61 31.84 9.79
N HIS A 678 13.31 31.25 8.82
CA HIS A 678 13.93 29.93 8.93
C HIS A 678 14.88 29.86 10.14
N TYR A 679 15.75 30.85 10.34
CA TYR A 679 16.63 30.94 11.51
C TYR A 679 15.84 30.93 12.82
N LYS A 680 14.75 31.69 12.90
CA LYS A 680 13.87 31.72 14.08
C LYS A 680 13.18 30.39 14.33
N SER A 681 12.73 29.69 13.28
CA SER A 681 12.07 28.39 13.39
C SER A 681 12.94 27.31 14.05
N LEU A 682 14.27 27.47 14.00
CA LEU A 682 15.22 26.56 14.66
C LEU A 682 15.25 26.71 16.19
N ASN A 683 14.65 27.75 16.76
CA ASN A 683 14.70 28.05 18.20
C ASN A 683 16.12 27.90 18.80
N THR A 684 17.10 28.36 18.03
CA THR A 684 18.53 28.19 18.32
C THR A 684 19.26 29.47 17.99
N LYS A 685 20.00 29.99 18.95
CA LYS A 685 20.91 31.12 18.74
C LYS A 685 22.21 30.60 18.14
N ILE A 686 22.60 31.17 17.00
CA ILE A 686 23.80 30.77 16.26
C ILE A 686 24.70 32.00 16.14
N THR A 687 25.91 31.91 16.68
CA THR A 687 26.88 33.02 16.65
C THR A 687 28.13 32.58 15.93
N ALA A 688 28.49 33.24 14.83
CA ALA A 688 29.69 32.89 14.09
C ALA A 688 30.94 33.32 14.87
N LEU A 689 31.83 32.38 15.15
CA LEU A 689 33.05 32.66 15.90
C LEU A 689 34.02 33.49 15.05
N ASP A 690 34.71 34.42 15.69
CA ASP A 690 35.80 35.15 15.06
C ASP A 690 36.96 34.18 14.77
N LYS A 691 37.44 34.17 13.53
CA LYS A 691 38.53 33.28 13.07
C LYS A 691 39.83 33.56 13.81
N ASP A 692 40.00 34.78 14.31
CA ASP A 692 41.19 35.16 15.07
C ASP A 692 41.09 34.84 16.57
N SER A 693 39.91 34.47 17.06
CA SER A 693 39.70 34.14 18.48
C SER A 693 40.47 32.88 18.89
N GLU A 694 40.92 32.84 20.15
CA GLU A 694 41.58 31.67 20.73
C GLU A 694 40.69 30.43 20.65
N ARG A 695 39.38 30.61 20.84
CA ARG A 695 38.39 29.53 20.75
C ARG A 695 38.33 28.93 19.34
N TYR A 696 38.28 29.76 18.30
CA TYR A 696 38.26 29.28 16.92
C TYR A 696 39.54 28.50 16.58
N LYS A 697 40.70 29.08 16.89
CA LYS A 697 42.01 28.45 16.66
C LYS A 697 42.15 27.12 17.39
N LEU A 698 41.67 27.03 18.63
CA LEU A 698 41.63 25.78 19.38
C LEU A 698 40.76 24.72 18.69
N LEU A 699 39.54 25.07 18.26
CA LEU A 699 38.64 24.12 17.60
C LEU A 699 39.16 23.70 16.23
N GLU A 700 39.83 24.61 15.51
CA GLU A 700 40.49 24.33 14.25
C GLU A 700 41.70 23.39 14.43
N GLU A 701 42.54 23.65 15.43
CA GLU A 701 43.63 22.75 15.81
C GLU A 701 43.08 21.36 16.21
N TYR A 702 42.04 21.34 17.05
CA TYR A 702 41.38 20.11 17.51
C TYR A 702 40.88 19.28 16.33
N PHE A 703 40.15 19.89 15.41
CA PHE A 703 39.62 19.21 14.21
C PHE A 703 40.73 18.76 13.27
N THR A 704 41.78 19.55 13.09
CA THR A 704 42.90 19.22 12.18
C THR A 704 43.74 18.07 12.73
N ASN A 705 44.07 18.07 14.02
CA ASN A 705 44.87 17.03 14.65
C ASN A 705 44.12 15.69 14.76
N ASN A 706 42.78 15.73 14.84
CA ASN A 706 41.92 14.55 14.95
C ASN A 706 41.46 13.99 13.59
N GLN A 707 42.19 14.28 12.52
CA GLN A 707 41.97 13.69 11.21
C GLN A 707 43.01 12.63 10.88
N GLU A 708 42.56 11.51 10.29
CA GLU A 708 43.45 10.55 9.64
C GLU A 708 44.04 11.15 8.36
N THR A 709 45.34 11.01 8.18
CA THR A 709 46.10 11.51 7.02
C THR A 709 46.39 10.41 5.97
N ASN A 710 45.54 9.38 5.89
CA ASN A 710 45.77 8.24 5.00
C ASN A 710 45.45 8.56 3.53
N SER A 711 46.16 7.93 2.58
CA SER A 711 46.11 8.23 1.13
C SER A 711 44.73 8.09 0.46
N TRP A 712 43.77 7.42 1.09
CA TRP A 712 42.43 7.15 0.58
C TRP A 712 41.34 8.08 1.15
N ARG A 713 41.66 8.95 2.12
CA ARG A 713 40.73 9.95 2.67
C ARG A 713 41.08 11.33 2.15
N LYS A 714 40.07 12.07 1.65
CA LYS A 714 40.24 13.48 1.27
C LYS A 714 40.47 14.32 2.53
N THR A 715 41.46 15.22 2.49
CA THR A 715 41.73 16.16 3.57
C THR A 715 40.56 17.11 3.74
N THR A 716 39.96 17.16 4.93
CA THR A 716 38.85 18.08 5.20
C THR A 716 39.34 19.36 5.85
N LYS A 717 38.84 20.50 5.38
CA LYS A 717 39.18 21.82 5.92
C LYS A 717 37.95 22.49 6.51
N LEU A 718 38.11 23.06 7.69
CA LEU A 718 37.05 23.90 8.26
C LEU A 718 36.91 25.19 7.45
N VAL A 719 35.67 25.60 7.26
CA VAL A 719 35.29 26.82 6.55
C VAL A 719 34.90 27.89 7.56
N ASP A 720 33.92 27.57 8.42
CA ASP A 720 33.42 28.44 9.48
C ASP A 720 32.98 27.60 10.69
N ILE A 721 33.06 28.21 11.89
CA ILE A 721 32.64 27.61 13.16
C ILE A 721 31.65 28.56 13.84
N PHE A 722 30.58 27.98 14.37
CA PHE A 722 29.48 28.67 15.02
C PHE A 722 29.33 28.16 16.45
N GLU A 723 29.15 29.06 17.39
CA GLU A 723 28.63 28.76 18.71
C GLU A 723 27.11 28.57 18.63
N ILE A 724 26.64 27.51 19.27
CA ILE A 724 25.26 27.04 19.23
C ILE A 724 24.69 27.11 20.65
N GLU A 725 23.55 27.79 20.79
CA GLU A 725 22.81 27.88 22.04
C GLU A 725 21.34 27.58 21.75
N ARG A 726 20.94 26.33 21.97
CA ARG A 726 19.57 25.85 21.74
C ARG A 726 18.65 26.20 22.90
N GLU A 727 17.41 26.57 22.60
CA GLU A 727 16.43 26.89 23.63
C GLU A 727 16.15 25.67 24.54
N GLY A 728 16.20 25.89 25.85
CA GLY A 728 15.95 24.85 26.87
C GLY A 728 17.05 23.80 27.04
N GLU A 729 18.01 23.67 26.12
CA GLU A 729 19.04 22.62 26.17
C GLU A 729 19.98 22.77 27.37
N ARG A 730 20.43 23.99 27.67
CA ARG A 730 21.26 24.28 28.85
C ARG A 730 20.54 23.94 30.16
N ALA A 731 19.24 24.24 30.25
CA ALA A 731 18.44 23.90 31.43
C ALA A 731 18.27 22.38 31.58
N ARG A 732 18.05 21.67 30.47
CA ARG A 732 18.01 20.19 30.44
C ARG A 732 19.35 19.58 30.83
N TYR A 733 20.47 20.20 30.44
CA TYR A 733 21.83 19.76 30.75
C TYR A 733 22.28 20.06 32.17
N GLN A 734 21.67 21.06 32.82
CA GLN A 734 22.05 21.56 34.16
C GLN A 734 22.25 20.46 35.23
N PRO A 735 21.43 19.39 35.31
CA PRO A 735 21.64 18.30 36.27
C PRO A 735 22.99 17.57 36.12
N HIS A 736 23.64 17.70 34.96
CA HIS A 736 24.91 17.07 34.62
C HIS A 736 26.07 18.07 34.49
N ALA A 737 25.83 19.35 34.76
CA ALA A 737 26.82 20.42 34.59
C ALA A 737 28.01 20.31 35.55
N ASP A 738 27.89 19.55 36.65
CA ASP A 738 28.96 19.29 37.62
C ASP A 738 29.64 17.92 37.42
N ASP A 739 29.29 17.17 36.37
CA ASP A 739 29.87 15.85 36.09
C ASP A 739 31.40 15.94 35.89
N PRO A 740 32.24 15.18 36.60
CA PRO A 740 33.70 15.31 36.51
C PRO A 740 34.29 14.80 35.18
N ASN A 741 33.49 14.15 34.33
CA ASN A 741 33.89 13.59 33.05
C ASN A 741 33.10 14.21 31.88
N ARG A 742 33.05 15.54 31.84
CA ARG A 742 32.56 16.30 30.67
C ARG A 742 33.64 16.38 29.60
N GLN A 743 33.31 15.95 28.40
CA GLN A 743 34.20 16.00 27.24
C GLN A 743 33.53 16.72 26.07
N LEU A 744 34.30 17.46 25.29
CA LEU A 744 33.88 17.99 24.00
C LEU A 744 34.14 16.92 22.94
N LEU A 745 33.09 16.40 22.30
CA LEU A 745 33.16 15.28 21.35
C LEU A 745 32.46 15.61 20.04
N TYR A 746 32.81 14.89 18.97
CA TYR A 746 32.23 15.08 17.65
C TYR A 746 30.96 14.27 17.45
N HIS A 747 29.97 14.88 16.81
CA HIS A 747 28.83 14.17 16.23
C HIS A 747 28.66 14.57 14.76
N GLY A 748 28.59 13.59 13.86
CA GLY A 748 28.41 13.80 12.43
C GLY A 748 27.08 13.25 11.95
N SER A 749 26.41 13.99 11.07
CA SER A 749 25.12 13.62 10.48
C SER A 749 25.00 14.20 9.08
N ARG A 750 24.07 13.71 8.26
CA ARG A 750 23.81 14.24 6.92
C ARG A 750 23.30 15.68 7.00
N LEU A 751 23.62 16.48 6.00
CA LEU A 751 23.22 17.89 5.95
C LEU A 751 21.70 18.09 6.08
N THR A 752 20.90 17.21 5.46
CA THR A 752 19.43 17.19 5.54
C THR A 752 18.87 17.08 6.95
N ASN A 753 19.65 16.56 7.90
CA ASN A 753 19.17 16.29 9.27
C ASN A 753 19.42 17.47 10.20
N PHE A 754 20.23 18.47 9.80
CA PHE A 754 20.61 19.58 10.68
C PHE A 754 19.45 20.52 11.03
N VAL A 755 18.43 20.64 10.17
CA VAL A 755 17.21 21.39 10.53
C VAL A 755 16.51 20.73 11.72
N GLY A 756 16.34 19.41 11.70
CA GLY A 756 15.77 18.64 12.80
C GLY A 756 16.64 18.66 14.06
N ILE A 757 17.96 18.53 13.92
CA ILE A 757 18.91 18.55 15.04
C ILE A 757 18.96 19.93 15.71
N LEU A 758 18.99 21.02 14.96
CA LEU A 758 19.03 22.37 15.55
C LEU A 758 17.67 22.72 16.17
N SER A 759 16.55 22.39 15.52
CA SER A 759 15.21 22.68 16.07
C SER A 759 14.85 21.83 17.29
N THR A 760 14.99 20.50 17.21
CA THR A 760 14.51 19.55 18.25
C THR A 760 15.61 18.91 19.07
N GLY A 761 16.80 18.74 18.50
CA GLY A 761 17.98 18.22 19.18
C GLY A 761 18.43 16.87 18.68
N LEU A 762 19.51 16.38 19.27
CA LEU A 762 19.91 14.98 19.11
C LEU A 762 18.88 14.10 19.81
N ARG A 763 18.34 13.11 19.07
CA ARG A 763 17.29 12.21 19.53
C ARG A 763 17.81 10.78 19.59
N ILE A 764 17.38 10.05 20.60
CA ILE A 764 17.56 8.60 20.65
C ILE A 764 16.54 7.97 19.71
N ALA A 765 16.96 6.93 18.98
CA ALA A 765 16.09 6.20 18.07
C ALA A 765 14.81 5.70 18.79
N PRO A 766 13.64 5.76 18.14
CA PRO A 766 12.38 5.39 18.78
C PRO A 766 12.33 3.89 19.11
N PRO A 767 11.43 3.47 20.04
CA PRO A 767 11.20 2.07 20.35
C PRO A 767 10.88 1.20 19.12
N GLU A 768 10.17 1.76 18.13
CA GLU A 768 9.82 1.08 16.88
C GLU A 768 11.00 0.72 15.98
N ALA A 769 12.13 1.41 16.09
CA ALA A 769 13.32 1.13 15.29
C ALA A 769 13.94 -0.23 15.67
N PRO A 770 14.49 -1.00 14.72
CA PRO A 770 15.19 -2.25 15.02
C PRO A 770 16.35 -2.01 16.00
N CYS A 771 16.69 -3.06 16.76
CA CYS A 771 17.88 -3.06 17.61
C CYS A 771 19.16 -3.17 16.77
N ASN A 772 19.11 -3.94 15.70
CA ASN A 772 20.26 -4.16 14.82
C ASN A 772 20.66 -2.85 14.14
N GLY A 773 21.97 -2.59 14.08
CA GLY A 773 22.55 -1.33 13.61
C GLY A 773 23.14 -0.45 14.70
N TYR A 774 22.71 -0.62 15.95
CA TYR A 774 23.25 0.09 17.09
C TYR A 774 24.16 -0.83 17.92
N ARG A 775 25.48 -0.75 17.71
CA ARG A 775 26.48 -1.67 18.31
C ARG A 775 26.43 -1.72 19.84
N TYR A 776 26.08 -0.61 20.47
CA TYR A 776 25.93 -0.46 21.91
C TYR A 776 24.49 -0.09 22.30
N GLY A 777 23.52 -0.36 21.41
CA GLY A 777 22.11 -0.04 21.59
C GLY A 777 21.72 1.41 21.36
N LYS A 778 20.43 1.71 21.54
CA LYS A 778 19.81 2.97 21.13
C LYS A 778 20.28 4.09 22.06
N GLY A 779 21.15 4.94 21.54
CA GLY A 779 21.74 6.05 22.28
C GLY A 779 22.29 7.12 21.34
N LEU A 780 22.85 8.17 21.91
CA LEU A 780 23.55 9.21 21.17
C LEU A 780 25.02 8.83 21.06
N TYR A 781 25.50 8.69 19.82
CA TYR A 781 26.87 8.27 19.51
C TYR A 781 27.75 9.49 19.22
N PHE A 782 28.91 9.52 19.86
CA PHE A 782 29.93 10.53 19.71
C PHE A 782 31.29 9.88 19.44
N ALA A 783 32.19 10.63 18.81
CA ALA A 783 33.57 10.21 18.61
C ALA A 783 34.53 11.26 19.16
N ASN A 784 35.66 10.82 19.69
CA ASN A 784 36.77 11.70 20.04
C ASN A 784 37.65 12.05 18.83
N CYS A 785 37.48 11.36 17.69
CA CYS A 785 38.18 11.63 16.44
C CYS A 785 37.25 12.22 15.36
N ALA A 786 37.66 13.34 14.75
CA ALA A 786 36.89 14.04 13.72
C ALA A 786 36.64 13.15 12.48
N SER A 787 37.63 12.39 12.01
CA SER A 787 37.46 11.56 10.81
C SER A 787 36.37 10.50 10.91
N LYS A 788 36.12 9.98 12.12
CA LYS A 788 35.03 9.03 12.36
C LYS A 788 33.69 9.72 12.16
N SER A 789 33.47 10.88 12.76
CA SER A 789 32.22 11.64 12.63
C SER A 789 32.02 12.23 11.23
N VAL A 790 33.07 12.73 10.56
CA VAL A 790 33.01 13.24 9.17
C VAL A 790 32.49 12.18 8.20
N SER A 791 32.77 10.89 8.43
CA SER A 791 32.26 9.81 7.57
C SER A 791 30.74 9.67 7.57
N TYR A 792 30.04 10.22 8.56
CA TYR A 792 28.58 10.26 8.64
C TYR A 792 27.97 11.49 7.97
N CYS A 793 28.80 12.49 7.62
CA CYS A 793 28.34 13.77 7.09
C CYS A 793 28.11 13.79 5.58
N THR A 794 28.71 12.87 4.81
CA THR A 794 28.81 13.01 3.35
C THR A 794 28.33 11.77 2.59
N TYR A 795 27.71 12.00 1.42
CA TYR A 795 27.44 11.00 0.39
C TYR A 795 27.73 11.60 -0.99
N ASN A 796 28.29 10.78 -1.90
CA ASN A 796 28.71 11.06 -3.28
C ASN A 796 28.26 12.40 -3.90
N GLY A 797 29.15 13.39 -3.91
CA GLY A 797 29.05 14.60 -4.74
C GLY A 797 29.00 15.93 -3.98
N GLU A 798 28.68 15.93 -2.69
CA GLU A 798 28.65 17.14 -1.87
C GLU A 798 30.07 17.54 -1.42
N ASN A 799 30.47 18.77 -1.72
CA ASN A 799 31.79 19.29 -1.34
C ASN A 799 31.81 19.92 0.06
N ARG A 800 30.66 20.24 0.67
CA ARG A 800 30.55 20.84 2.00
C ARG A 800 29.66 19.98 2.92
N GLY A 801 29.93 20.01 4.21
CA GLY A 801 29.11 19.33 5.22
C GLY A 801 29.17 20.03 6.58
N CYS A 802 28.31 19.61 7.50
CA CYS A 802 28.28 20.11 8.87
C CYS A 802 28.69 19.02 9.87
N ILE A 803 29.38 19.43 10.93
CA ILE A 803 29.75 18.57 12.06
C ILE A 803 29.50 19.32 13.37
N LEU A 804 29.12 18.60 14.42
CA LEU A 804 28.87 19.16 15.75
C LEU A 804 30.02 18.86 16.70
N PHE A 805 30.26 19.79 17.61
CA PHE A 805 31.07 19.63 18.82
C PHE A 805 30.13 19.73 20.02
N CYS A 806 29.94 18.61 20.70
CA CYS A 806 28.98 18.46 21.78
C CYS A 806 29.72 18.29 23.10
N GLU A 807 29.31 19.05 24.11
CA GLU A 807 29.69 18.80 25.49
C GLU A 807 28.85 17.63 26.01
N VAL A 808 29.52 16.54 26.36
CA VAL A 808 28.88 15.28 26.78
C VAL A 808 29.32 14.95 28.20
N ALA A 809 28.35 14.83 29.11
CA ALA A 809 28.55 14.38 30.48
C ALA A 809 28.57 12.85 30.53
N LEU A 810 29.76 12.27 30.41
CA LEU A 810 29.95 10.84 30.30
C LEU A 810 29.78 10.10 31.63
N GLY A 811 29.96 10.80 32.76
CA GLY A 811 29.95 10.18 34.08
C GLY A 811 30.93 9.02 34.19
N LYS A 812 30.53 7.99 34.93
CA LYS A 812 31.28 6.75 35.02
C LYS A 812 31.03 5.89 33.79
N GLN A 813 32.08 5.63 33.02
CA GLN A 813 31.98 4.93 31.75
C GLN A 813 32.09 3.41 31.94
N TRP A 814 31.36 2.65 31.12
CA TRP A 814 31.61 1.23 30.91
C TRP A 814 32.49 1.04 29.69
N GLU A 815 33.74 0.62 29.91
CA GLU A 815 34.71 0.35 28.85
C GLU A 815 34.50 -1.03 28.24
N THR A 816 34.48 -1.12 26.92
CA THR A 816 34.38 -2.41 26.20
C THR A 816 35.20 -2.43 24.91
N PRO A 817 35.96 -3.50 24.64
CA PRO A 817 36.64 -3.72 23.37
C PRO A 817 35.79 -4.46 22.33
N LYS A 818 34.58 -4.91 22.71
CA LYS A 818 33.66 -5.72 21.89
C LYS A 818 32.25 -5.15 21.92
N ASP A 819 31.50 -5.45 20.88
CA ASP A 819 30.11 -5.02 20.76
C ASP A 819 29.24 -5.71 21.80
N LYS A 820 28.38 -4.93 22.46
CA LYS A 820 27.37 -5.42 23.39
C LYS A 820 26.18 -4.48 23.34
N TYR A 821 25.11 -4.94 22.71
CA TYR A 821 23.86 -4.21 22.65
C TYR A 821 23.30 -3.94 24.05
N MET A 822 22.83 -2.71 24.31
CA MET A 822 22.15 -2.34 25.55
C MET A 822 21.22 -1.14 25.40
N GLU A 823 20.03 -1.21 26.00
CA GLU A 823 19.06 -0.10 25.98
C GLU A 823 19.31 0.91 27.10
N LYS A 824 20.20 0.59 28.04
CA LYS A 824 20.56 1.40 29.20
C LYS A 824 22.05 1.19 29.51
N PRO A 825 22.70 2.13 30.20
CA PRO A 825 24.06 1.92 30.70
C PRO A 825 24.17 0.63 31.53
N GLN A 826 25.35 0.01 31.56
CA GLN A 826 25.57 -1.13 32.46
C GLN A 826 25.35 -0.71 33.92
N PRO A 827 24.89 -1.63 34.79
CA PRO A 827 24.66 -1.31 36.20
C PRO A 827 25.88 -0.63 36.84
N GLY A 828 25.65 0.54 37.44
CA GLY A 828 26.71 1.33 38.09
C GLY A 828 27.61 2.12 37.12
N THR A 829 27.17 2.34 35.88
CA THR A 829 27.78 3.24 34.89
C THR A 829 26.72 4.14 34.29
N ASP A 830 27.17 5.19 33.61
CA ASP A 830 26.35 6.28 33.06
C ASP A 830 26.38 6.33 31.52
N SER A 831 27.46 5.82 30.93
CA SER A 831 27.71 5.82 29.49
C SER A 831 28.56 4.62 29.08
N THR A 832 28.65 4.37 27.77
CA THR A 832 29.52 3.33 27.20
C THR A 832 30.72 3.99 26.51
N TYR A 833 31.89 3.42 26.73
CA TYR A 833 33.13 3.75 26.04
C TYR A 833 33.61 2.53 25.25
N ALA A 834 33.34 2.56 23.95
CA ALA A 834 33.85 1.57 23.03
C ALA A 834 35.29 1.90 22.66
N LEU A 835 36.21 1.03 23.07
CA LEU A 835 37.64 1.24 22.92
C LEU A 835 38.07 1.09 21.46
N GLY A 836 38.66 2.14 20.88
CA GLY A 836 39.19 2.17 19.53
C GLY A 836 40.63 1.67 19.42
N MET A 837 41.03 1.25 18.21
CA MET A 837 42.43 1.00 17.86
C MET A 837 43.25 2.29 17.79
N VAL A 838 42.58 3.43 17.59
CA VAL A 838 43.21 4.75 17.57
C VAL A 838 42.41 5.76 18.38
N GLU A 839 43.13 6.70 19.01
CA GLU A 839 42.58 7.79 19.82
C GLU A 839 43.47 9.03 19.74
N PRO A 840 42.96 10.23 20.06
CA PRO A 840 43.80 11.41 20.23
C PRO A 840 44.81 11.20 21.38
N ASP A 841 46.05 11.68 21.24
CA ASP A 841 47.06 11.57 22.30
C ASP A 841 46.53 12.22 23.60
N PRO A 842 46.34 11.45 24.68
CA PRO A 842 45.77 11.96 25.92
C PRO A 842 46.68 13.02 26.56
N LYS A 843 47.98 13.06 26.25
CA LYS A 843 48.93 14.05 26.78
C LYS A 843 48.62 15.48 26.35
N ASP A 844 47.98 15.64 25.19
CA ASP A 844 47.59 16.93 24.64
C ASP A 844 46.15 17.30 25.04
N THR A 845 45.53 16.57 25.97
CA THR A 845 44.19 16.92 26.48
C THR A 845 44.27 18.17 27.34
N ILE A 846 43.51 19.19 26.96
CA ILE A 846 43.35 20.42 27.76
C ILE A 846 42.01 20.41 28.49
N THR A 847 41.93 21.15 29.59
CA THR A 847 40.67 21.40 30.31
C THR A 847 40.34 22.88 30.15
N LEU A 848 39.12 23.16 29.69
CA LEU A 848 38.59 24.52 29.55
C LEU A 848 38.28 25.12 30.93
N GLU A 849 38.11 26.44 30.99
CA GLU A 849 37.82 27.17 32.25
C GLU A 849 36.58 26.66 32.98
N ASP A 850 35.61 26.12 32.23
CA ASP A 850 34.37 25.54 32.73
C ASP A 850 34.47 24.02 32.98
N GLY A 851 35.66 23.45 32.98
CA GLY A 851 35.93 22.05 33.33
C GLY A 851 35.74 21.03 32.21
N VAL A 852 35.36 21.45 31.00
CA VAL A 852 35.19 20.54 29.85
C VAL A 852 36.55 20.13 29.29
N LYS A 853 36.77 18.83 29.08
CA LYS A 853 38.00 18.29 28.50
C LYS A 853 37.95 18.29 26.97
N VAL A 854 39.05 18.68 26.32
CA VAL A 854 39.21 18.69 24.86
C VAL A 854 40.49 17.93 24.49
N ALA A 855 40.32 16.76 23.88
CA ALA A 855 41.42 15.88 23.50
C ALA A 855 42.06 16.30 22.16
N LYS A 856 42.73 17.46 22.12
CA LYS A 856 43.22 18.09 20.87
C LYS A 856 44.47 17.46 20.24
N GLY A 857 44.97 16.37 20.83
CA GLY A 857 46.17 15.67 20.37
C GLY A 857 46.03 15.06 18.98
N LYS A 858 47.16 14.71 18.37
CA LYS A 858 47.17 13.92 17.14
C LYS A 858 46.70 12.50 17.42
N ILE A 859 46.11 11.86 16.42
CA ILE A 859 45.70 10.45 16.53
C ILE A 859 46.94 9.56 16.72
N ILE A 860 46.92 8.73 17.75
CA ILE A 860 47.92 7.70 18.05
C ILE A 860 47.26 6.31 18.09
N SER A 861 48.07 5.27 17.89
CA SER A 861 47.63 3.88 18.12
C SER A 861 47.47 3.64 19.61
N THR A 862 46.36 3.02 20.02
CA THR A 862 46.14 2.55 21.40
C THR A 862 46.81 1.19 21.67
N GLU A 863 47.30 0.52 20.62
CA GLU A 863 47.81 -0.87 20.64
C GLU A 863 46.76 -1.92 21.06
N LEU A 864 45.51 -1.50 21.27
CA LEU A 864 44.41 -2.37 21.63
C LEU A 864 43.92 -3.17 20.42
N LYS A 865 43.61 -4.45 20.65
CA LYS A 865 42.93 -5.29 19.66
C LYS A 865 41.43 -5.28 19.95
N THR A 866 40.72 -4.34 19.34
CA THR A 866 39.28 -4.13 19.55
C THR A 866 38.49 -4.29 18.24
N TRP A 867 37.17 -4.25 18.31
CA TRP A 867 36.30 -4.27 17.13
C TRP A 867 36.06 -2.87 16.55
N ASN A 868 36.65 -1.82 17.11
CA ASN A 868 36.40 -0.44 16.74
C ASN A 868 37.69 0.17 16.19
N SER A 869 37.65 0.70 14.97
CA SER A 869 38.80 1.43 14.43
C SER A 869 39.08 2.68 15.25
N HIS A 870 38.04 3.42 15.60
CA HIS A 870 38.09 4.63 16.43
C HIS A 870 37.19 4.43 17.65
N SER A 871 37.47 5.17 18.71
CA SER A 871 36.64 5.13 19.89
C SER A 871 35.27 5.77 19.66
N GLU A 872 34.26 5.14 20.24
CA GLU A 872 32.87 5.59 20.21
C GLU A 872 32.37 5.73 21.65
N LEU A 873 31.77 6.88 21.95
CA LEU A 873 31.22 7.19 23.26
C LEU A 873 29.71 7.31 23.13
N VAL A 874 28.97 6.56 23.94
CA VAL A 874 27.51 6.44 23.82
C VAL A 874 26.85 6.81 25.14
N VAL A 875 25.90 7.74 25.07
CA VAL A 875 25.01 8.10 26.18
C VAL A 875 23.58 7.72 25.85
N TYR A 876 22.83 7.29 26.87
CA TYR A 876 21.45 6.78 26.73
C TYR A 876 20.41 7.76 27.28
N ASP A 877 20.85 8.99 27.54
CA ASP A 877 20.01 10.08 28.04
C ASP A 877 20.37 11.37 27.29
N VAL A 878 19.37 11.98 26.65
CA VAL A 878 19.50 13.24 25.92
C VAL A 878 19.87 14.41 26.84
N ALA A 879 19.59 14.31 28.14
CA ALA A 879 19.95 15.33 29.12
C ALA A 879 21.45 15.44 29.36
N ARG A 880 22.24 14.39 29.02
CA ARG A 880 23.70 14.37 29.17
C ARG A 880 24.45 15.07 28.03
N VAL A 881 23.74 15.72 27.11
CA VAL A 881 24.32 16.33 25.92
C VAL A 881 23.90 17.78 25.78
N ASN A 882 24.90 18.62 25.53
CA ASN A 882 24.75 20.04 25.20
C ASN A 882 25.54 20.34 23.90
N ILE A 883 24.86 20.79 22.85
CA ILE A 883 25.51 21.13 21.58
C ILE A 883 26.16 22.50 21.73
N ARG A 884 27.49 22.58 21.67
CA ARG A 884 28.21 23.85 21.87
C ARG A 884 28.62 24.53 20.58
N TYR A 885 29.10 23.75 19.61
CA TYR A 885 29.56 24.30 18.35
C TYR A 885 29.08 23.47 17.17
N LEU A 886 28.88 24.15 16.05
CA LEU A 886 28.68 23.56 14.73
C LEU A 886 29.78 24.11 13.83
N ALA A 887 30.40 23.27 13.02
CA ALA A 887 31.32 23.74 12.00
C ALA A 887 30.91 23.25 10.62
N ILE A 888 31.17 24.11 9.63
CA ILE A 888 31.09 23.75 8.22
C ILE A 888 32.49 23.35 7.78
N PHE A 889 32.60 22.21 7.11
CA PHE A 889 33.85 21.76 6.51
C PHE A 889 33.68 21.53 5.01
N GLN A 890 34.81 21.46 4.30
CA GLN A 890 34.89 21.20 2.87
C GLN A 890 35.88 20.04 2.59
N LEU A 891 35.51 19.17 1.64
CA LEU A 891 36.27 17.99 1.18
C LEU A 891 37.33 18.29 0.12
#